data_AF-A0A850MCC1-F1
#
_entry.id   AF-A0A850MCC1-F1
#
_cell.length_a   1.000
_cell.length_b   1.000
_cell.length_c   1.000
_cell.angle_alpha   90.00
_cell.angle_beta   90.00
_cell.angle_gamma   90.00
#
_symmetry.space_group_name_H-M   'P 1'
#
loop_
_entity.id
_entity.type
_entity.pdbx_description
1 polymer ?
#
loop_
_entity_poly.entity_id
_entity_poly.type
_entity_poly.pdbx_seq_one_letter_code
_entity_poly.pdbx_strand_id
1 'polypeptide(L)'
;MEKILRIKMGTLEVTFENLPDSWRLIGGRGLIAKILNKEVSPKCDPLGPENIFIVAIGLLSGTNAPSCGRTSVGGKSPLTKGIKEANAGGPFAQKLDRLGIRCIIVEGYPKDDKMYYVIIDKAGVTINPANEFSGLKNYPLVNELRKRHGEKISILSIGPAGEMKLNSASVALTDNQGVPSRQAARGGLGAVMGSRGLKAIVIDDTGAPAVKVKNRETFNKAIKNWVDVLKKDMNLAMLSQMGTPAVVGLLNAQGTMPALNYTSSGFEEAYKLGGEVIADFVSERGGSMHACMPGCVIGCSIIYNDANGKYITSAYEYETIAMLGTNLGISDPDAVARMNRMCNEIGIDTIEVGSALGVAVAAGKMKFGDANRASELLEAIGDGTEMGRILGQGVVATAKAFNIDRIPAFKGQAIPAHDPRGTKGTGVTYCTSPMGADHTAGVTYSNPQSKDGQIEKSLRAQVLSASIDTIGYCLLALPLKPYLVYDFLAEAISARYGVNLTKDEVVNIGRETLREELAFNKAAGFNEIHERYPQFIREEILPPSNCVFDIEDSEIDTLWDNLLIIKEEKVPDSFRIYLPSSILVGPDVVYQAGKMVKRQGGNRVLIVTDPGIVKLGIALKLVKILKDTGLETIQFSEVEPDPSIEVIEKGARIYEEAGCDCLIPIGGGSSIDTAKGIAVKISQGGNLRKYDLMRGGIRLIKPPLPLLMAIPTTSGTGSEVTSGAVVTDKRRKNRKFVIVHPELTPKIALLDPKLTMTMPSKLTAITGIDALSHCIEGYPSKFVPYQPLADAAALQGVRLAGRSLKKACLQGNNIGARLDMCMVAYFGGLSVAKGSGLSHAIGHALSAWYHIPHGLSLAVSLLCYVRINRQKCEAEFHELAQMLDGTDDLEMALRRLYADIGMPLRFRDVGVKKEDIDPLVEDILKEPANYSNPVRLEKKPLIKLMNEFY
;
A
#
# COMPACT_ATOMS: atom_id res chain seq x y z
N MET A 1 -0.95 23.98 32.30
CA MET A 1 0.12 24.42 31.39
C MET A 1 1.05 23.25 31.23
N GLU A 2 1.50 23.00 30.01
CA GLU A 2 2.36 21.87 29.69
C GLU A 2 3.81 22.23 30.04
N LYS A 3 4.58 21.24 30.52
CA LYS A 3 5.93 21.44 31.05
C LYS A 3 7.00 20.77 30.19
N ILE A 4 8.22 21.31 30.27
CA ILE A 4 9.46 20.64 29.86
C ILE A 4 10.04 20.00 31.13
N LEU A 5 10.29 18.70 31.09
CA LEU A 5 11.02 17.98 32.12
C LEU A 5 12.50 17.94 31.71
N ARG A 6 13.40 18.48 32.54
CA ARG A 6 14.85 18.44 32.29
C ARG A 6 15.54 17.55 33.31
N ILE A 7 16.42 16.69 32.83
CA ILE A 7 17.20 15.73 33.62
C ILE A 7 18.67 15.94 33.33
N LYS A 8 19.42 16.37 34.35
CA LYS A 8 20.87 16.60 34.27
C LYS A 8 21.61 15.39 34.81
N MET A 9 22.20 14.59 33.92
CA MET A 9 22.84 13.34 34.33
C MET A 9 24.09 13.56 35.18
N GLY A 10 24.77 14.70 35.03
CA GLY A 10 25.97 15.04 35.81
C GLY A 10 25.68 15.38 37.27
N THR A 11 24.47 15.81 37.60
CA THR A 11 24.07 16.14 38.99
C THR A 11 22.94 15.24 39.49
N LEU A 12 22.34 14.44 38.62
CA LEU A 12 21.09 13.72 38.83
C LEU A 12 19.96 14.66 39.29
N GLU A 13 20.01 15.92 38.83
CA GLU A 13 19.01 16.94 39.13
C GLU A 13 17.85 16.85 38.15
N VAL A 14 16.63 17.02 38.67
CA VAL A 14 15.41 17.08 37.88
C VAL A 14 14.74 18.43 38.07
N THR A 15 14.41 19.10 36.96
CA THR A 15 13.67 20.36 36.97
C THR A 15 12.47 20.31 36.03
N PHE A 16 11.45 21.10 36.36
CA PHE A 16 10.29 21.33 35.52
C PHE A 16 10.25 22.79 35.09
N GLU A 17 10.29 23.03 33.79
CA GLU A 17 10.20 24.35 33.17
C GLU A 17 8.83 24.50 32.49
N ASN A 18 8.28 25.71 32.48
CA ASN A 18 7.09 25.99 31.67
C ASN A 18 7.51 26.09 30.20
N LEU A 19 6.68 25.59 29.28
CA LEU A 19 6.89 25.89 27.87
C LEU A 19 6.77 27.40 27.63
N PRO A 20 7.68 28.00 26.83
CA PRO A 20 7.49 29.35 26.32
C PRO A 20 6.15 29.47 25.57
N ASP A 21 5.46 30.60 25.75
CA ASP A 21 4.15 30.81 25.10
C ASP A 21 4.23 30.70 23.57
N SER A 22 5.36 31.10 22.97
CA SER A 22 5.62 30.98 21.53
C SER A 22 5.73 29.54 21.03
N TRP A 23 5.93 28.57 21.92
CA TRP A 23 6.03 27.14 21.58
C TRP A 23 4.76 26.35 21.92
N ARG A 24 3.75 27.02 22.47
CA ARG A 24 2.53 26.38 23.00
C ARG A 24 1.78 25.53 21.96
N LEU A 25 1.88 25.85 20.69
CA LEU A 25 1.23 25.15 19.57
C LEU A 25 2.24 24.37 18.72
N ILE A 26 3.36 23.97 19.30
CA ILE A 26 4.42 23.21 18.63
C ILE A 26 4.77 21.99 19.50
N GLY A 27 4.79 20.81 18.89
CA GLY A 27 5.16 19.55 19.54
C GLY A 27 6.16 18.75 18.70
N GLY A 28 6.33 17.47 19.04
CA GLY A 28 7.05 16.49 18.23
C GLY A 28 8.33 17.01 17.56
N ARG A 29 8.42 16.81 16.24
CA ARG A 29 9.56 17.21 15.40
C ARG A 29 9.89 18.72 15.46
N GLY A 30 8.90 19.59 15.30
CA GLY A 30 9.12 21.05 15.37
C GLY A 30 9.63 21.53 16.72
N LEU A 31 9.19 20.91 17.83
CA LEU A 31 9.67 21.28 19.17
C LEU A 31 11.13 20.84 19.37
N ILE A 32 11.51 19.65 18.88
CA ILE A 32 12.90 19.20 18.83
C ILE A 32 13.77 20.21 18.08
N ALA A 33 13.34 20.62 16.88
CA ALA A 33 14.11 21.57 16.07
C ALA A 33 14.33 22.92 16.78
N LYS A 34 13.29 23.46 17.41
CA LYS A 34 13.40 24.71 18.18
C LYS A 34 14.32 24.60 19.39
N ILE A 35 14.26 23.48 20.13
CA ILE A 35 15.14 23.25 21.28
C ILE A 35 16.59 23.14 20.81
N LEU A 36 16.86 22.37 19.74
CA LEU A 36 18.22 22.19 19.23
C LEU A 36 18.84 23.50 18.74
N ASN A 37 18.11 24.32 17.97
CA ASN A 37 18.62 25.64 17.54
C ASN A 37 18.90 26.58 18.72
N LYS A 38 18.13 26.47 19.80
CA LYS A 38 18.26 27.36 20.95
C LYS A 38 19.36 26.91 21.92
N GLU A 39 19.50 25.61 22.15
CA GLU A 39 20.24 25.06 23.30
C GLU A 39 21.47 24.24 22.90
N VAL A 40 21.59 23.79 21.65
CA VAL A 40 22.68 22.91 21.22
C VAL A 40 23.59 23.62 20.22
N SER A 41 24.89 23.63 20.51
CA SER A 41 25.90 24.05 19.53
C SER A 41 25.83 23.15 18.29
N PRO A 42 25.54 23.68 17.08
CA PRO A 42 25.49 22.87 15.87
C PRO A 42 26.82 22.20 15.52
N LYS A 43 27.94 22.63 16.14
CA LYS A 43 29.28 22.06 15.94
C LYS A 43 29.70 21.04 17.01
N CYS A 44 28.88 20.79 18.03
CA CYS A 44 29.23 19.84 19.09
C CYS A 44 29.43 18.42 18.56
N ASP A 45 30.17 17.59 19.29
CA ASP A 45 30.18 16.15 19.07
C ASP A 45 28.77 15.57 19.36
N PRO A 46 28.13 14.84 18.43
CA PRO A 46 26.85 14.19 18.68
C PRO A 46 26.79 13.29 19.93
N LEU A 47 27.90 12.64 20.31
CA LEU A 47 27.94 11.84 21.52
C LEU A 47 28.46 12.61 22.74
N GLY A 48 28.95 13.83 22.50
CA GLY A 48 29.48 14.81 23.45
C GLY A 48 28.47 15.31 24.48
N PRO A 49 28.95 15.95 25.58
CA PRO A 49 28.10 16.42 26.67
C PRO A 49 27.25 17.65 26.29
N GLU A 50 27.63 18.39 25.24
CA GLU A 50 26.89 19.56 24.72
C GLU A 50 25.66 19.19 23.88
N ASN A 51 25.61 17.97 23.34
CA ASN A 51 24.40 17.49 22.69
C ASN A 51 23.42 16.96 23.75
N ILE A 52 22.14 16.95 23.43
CA ILE A 52 21.05 16.56 24.32
C ILE A 52 20.20 15.46 23.68
N PHE A 53 19.57 14.65 24.53
CA PHE A 53 18.56 13.68 24.12
C PHE A 53 17.17 14.23 24.44
N ILE A 54 16.32 14.33 23.41
CA ILE A 54 15.00 14.95 23.52
C ILE A 54 13.92 13.91 23.23
N VAL A 55 12.87 13.88 24.05
CA VAL A 55 11.63 13.16 23.75
C VAL A 55 10.48 14.16 23.76
N ALA A 56 9.90 14.43 22.59
CA ALA A 56 8.81 15.38 22.43
C ALA A 56 7.53 14.68 21.93
N ILE A 57 6.37 15.13 22.41
CA ILE A 57 5.08 14.52 22.07
C ILE A 57 4.17 15.48 21.31
N GLY A 58 3.24 14.91 20.56
CA GLY A 58 2.28 15.64 19.72
C GLY A 58 1.18 16.37 20.48
N LEU A 59 0.68 17.46 19.91
CA LEU A 59 -0.31 18.36 20.52
C LEU A 59 -1.63 17.69 20.90
N LEU A 60 -1.90 16.48 20.40
CA LEU A 60 -3.13 15.74 20.62
C LEU A 60 -2.92 14.39 21.34
N SER A 61 -1.70 14.04 21.76
CA SER A 61 -1.35 12.68 22.18
C SER A 61 -2.15 12.12 23.36
N GLY A 62 -2.41 12.87 24.43
CA GLY A 62 -3.20 12.38 25.58
C GLY A 62 -4.71 12.38 25.38
N THR A 63 -5.20 12.75 24.19
CA THR A 63 -6.63 12.81 23.87
C THR A 63 -7.12 11.50 23.24
N ASN A 64 -8.40 11.44 22.88
CA ASN A 64 -8.98 10.37 22.06
C ASN A 64 -8.92 10.65 20.55
N ALA A 65 -8.12 11.64 20.10
CA ALA A 65 -7.89 11.86 18.68
C ALA A 65 -7.18 10.65 18.06
N PRO A 66 -7.72 10.09 16.95
CA PRO A 66 -7.17 8.88 16.37
C PRO A 66 -5.79 9.15 15.77
N SER A 67 -4.87 8.23 16.00
CA SER A 67 -3.52 8.24 15.40
C SER A 67 -2.64 9.45 15.78
N CYS A 68 -3.01 10.24 16.79
CA CYS A 68 -2.25 11.39 17.30
C CYS A 68 -1.24 11.05 18.42
N GLY A 69 -0.94 9.77 18.61
CA GLY A 69 -0.16 9.22 19.70
C GLY A 69 1.33 9.07 19.46
N ARG A 70 1.90 9.83 18.53
CA ARG A 70 3.30 9.64 18.13
C ARG A 70 4.25 10.28 19.14
N THR A 71 5.37 9.60 19.39
CA THR A 71 6.51 10.08 20.18
C THR A 71 7.67 10.38 19.23
N SER A 72 8.14 11.62 19.25
CA SER A 72 9.35 12.05 18.54
C SER A 72 10.55 11.99 19.47
N VAL A 73 11.61 11.35 19.04
CA VAL A 73 12.91 11.35 19.71
C VAL A 73 13.88 12.20 18.89
N GLY A 74 14.67 13.05 19.53
CA GLY A 74 15.50 14.04 18.85
C GLY A 74 16.87 14.29 19.48
N GLY A 75 17.78 14.81 18.65
CA GLY A 75 19.14 15.20 19.03
C GLY A 75 20.00 15.48 17.80
N LYS A 76 21.25 15.91 18.00
CA LYS A 76 22.25 15.85 16.93
C LYS A 76 22.64 14.39 16.68
N SER A 77 22.51 13.93 15.44
CA SER A 77 22.72 12.52 15.08
C SER A 77 24.20 12.15 15.07
N PRO A 78 24.60 11.03 15.70
CA PRO A 78 25.95 10.50 15.54
C PRO A 78 26.17 9.86 14.16
N LEU A 79 25.11 9.43 13.48
CA LEU A 79 25.15 8.84 12.15
C LEU A 79 25.30 9.91 11.06
N THR A 80 24.41 10.90 11.05
CA THR A 80 24.36 11.93 10.00
C THR A 80 25.10 13.21 10.37
N LYS A 81 25.48 13.41 11.63
CA LYS A 81 26.12 14.65 12.14
C LYS A 81 25.28 15.92 12.02
N GLY A 82 24.03 15.82 11.54
CA GLY A 82 23.06 16.92 11.50
C GLY A 82 21.98 16.77 12.58
N ILE A 83 20.92 17.55 12.45
CA ILE A 83 19.69 17.39 13.22
C ILE A 83 18.99 16.08 12.86
N LYS A 84 18.38 15.43 13.84
CA LYS A 84 17.55 14.24 13.60
C LYS A 84 16.34 14.22 14.51
N GLU A 85 15.22 13.83 13.91
CA GLU A 85 14.07 13.28 14.58
C GLU A 85 13.89 11.81 14.15
N ALA A 86 13.47 10.97 15.09
CA ALA A 86 13.00 9.63 14.83
C ALA A 86 11.69 9.39 15.57
N ASN A 87 10.72 8.80 14.88
CA ASN A 87 9.33 8.80 15.32
C ASN A 87 8.81 7.40 15.62
N ALA A 88 8.09 7.22 16.72
CA ALA A 88 7.52 5.94 17.13
C ALA A 88 6.05 6.04 17.60
N GLY A 89 5.33 4.93 17.49
CA GLY A 89 4.01 4.75 18.11
C GLY A 89 4.14 4.20 19.53
N GLY A 90 3.02 3.71 20.09
CA GLY A 90 2.93 3.22 21.46
C GLY A 90 2.06 4.11 22.34
N PRO A 91 1.86 3.76 23.62
CA PRO A 91 1.11 4.56 24.58
C PRO A 91 1.98 5.62 25.30
N PHE A 92 3.28 5.72 25.00
CA PHE A 92 4.20 6.60 25.70
C PHE A 92 3.77 8.07 25.64
N ALA A 93 3.44 8.58 24.45
CA ALA A 93 3.03 9.96 24.25
C ALA A 93 1.74 10.30 25.02
N GLN A 94 0.77 9.38 25.01
CA GLN A 94 -0.51 9.52 25.72
C GLN A 94 -0.29 9.71 27.21
N LYS A 95 0.53 8.82 27.80
CA LYS A 95 0.78 8.81 29.23
C LYS A 95 1.56 10.04 29.67
N LEU A 96 2.56 10.44 28.89
CA LEU A 96 3.34 11.65 29.19
C LEU A 96 2.48 12.93 29.16
N ASP A 97 1.57 13.05 28.19
CA ASP A 97 0.65 14.20 28.10
C ASP A 97 -0.34 14.24 29.28
N ARG A 98 -0.79 13.07 29.76
CA ARG A 98 -1.65 12.97 30.95
C ARG A 98 -0.96 13.43 32.24
N LEU A 99 0.36 13.28 32.32
CA LEU A 99 1.18 13.85 33.39
C LEU A 99 1.47 15.35 33.19
N GLY A 100 1.01 15.95 32.08
CA GLY A 100 1.16 17.38 31.79
C GLY A 100 2.55 17.74 31.27
N ILE A 101 3.29 16.77 30.72
CA ILE A 101 4.65 16.96 30.20
C ILE A 101 4.60 16.89 28.66
N ARG A 102 5.15 17.91 28.01
CA ARG A 102 5.20 18.01 26.53
C ARG A 102 6.53 17.51 25.98
N CYS A 103 7.60 17.63 26.76
CA CYS A 103 8.95 17.32 26.35
C CYS A 103 9.79 16.84 27.55
N ILE A 104 10.68 15.88 27.30
CA ILE A 104 11.75 15.46 28.21
C ILE A 104 13.08 15.82 27.54
N ILE A 105 13.97 16.50 28.27
CA ILE A 105 15.34 16.80 27.84
C ILE A 105 16.30 16.13 28.82
N VAL A 106 17.25 15.36 28.30
CA VAL A 106 18.31 14.72 29.07
C VAL A 106 19.66 15.24 28.58
N GLU A 107 20.45 15.80 29.49
CA GLU A 107 21.68 16.52 29.18
C GLU A 107 22.85 16.11 30.08
N GLY A 108 24.06 16.32 29.57
CA GLY A 108 25.32 16.00 30.24
C GLY A 108 25.60 14.49 30.33
N TYR A 109 26.72 14.17 30.97
CA TYR A 109 27.13 12.80 31.26
C TYR A 109 26.85 12.43 32.71
N PRO A 110 26.59 11.16 33.03
CA PRO A 110 26.65 10.70 34.41
C PRO A 110 28.07 10.93 34.97
N LYS A 111 28.16 11.23 36.26
CA LYS A 111 29.46 11.40 36.95
C LYS A 111 30.23 10.10 37.12
N ASP A 112 29.53 8.98 37.08
CA ASP A 112 30.08 7.64 37.12
C ASP A 112 29.78 6.88 35.83
N ASP A 113 30.49 5.79 35.57
CA ASP A 113 30.26 4.93 34.40
C ASP A 113 29.00 4.05 34.55
N LYS A 114 28.01 4.51 35.33
CA LYS A 114 26.77 3.77 35.58
C LYS A 114 25.70 4.14 34.56
N MET A 115 24.85 3.16 34.29
CA MET A 115 23.58 3.37 33.62
C MET A 115 22.50 3.68 34.64
N TYR A 116 21.49 4.44 34.25
CA TYR A 116 20.35 4.83 35.05
C TYR A 116 19.04 4.55 34.30
N TYR A 117 17.95 4.36 35.04
CA TYR A 117 16.60 4.40 34.49
C TYR A 117 15.75 5.38 35.28
N VAL A 118 14.83 6.04 34.59
CA VAL A 118 14.01 7.11 35.15
C VAL A 118 12.56 6.63 35.24
N ILE A 119 11.91 6.90 36.37
CA ILE A 119 10.47 6.70 36.55
C ILE A 119 9.81 8.07 36.61
N ILE A 120 8.75 8.26 35.83
CA ILE A 120 7.94 9.47 35.79
C ILE A 120 6.51 9.08 36.09
N ASP A 121 5.97 9.63 37.16
CA ASP A 121 4.60 9.39 37.60
C ASP A 121 3.95 10.68 38.13
N LYS A 122 2.79 10.55 38.78
CA LYS A 122 2.09 11.68 39.37
C LYS A 122 2.81 12.29 40.60
N ALA A 123 3.62 11.52 41.31
CA ALA A 123 4.37 11.97 42.47
C ALA A 123 5.63 12.76 42.06
N GLY A 124 6.19 12.46 40.89
CA GLY A 124 7.27 13.23 40.30
C GLY A 124 8.18 12.37 39.44
N VAL A 125 9.49 12.57 39.59
CA VAL A 125 10.51 11.89 38.80
C VAL A 125 11.54 11.29 39.74
N THR A 126 11.85 10.01 39.55
CA THR A 126 12.89 9.29 40.31
C THR A 126 13.93 8.75 39.35
N ILE A 127 15.20 9.00 39.65
CA ILE A 127 16.34 8.46 38.89
C ILE A 127 16.96 7.31 39.69
N ASN A 128 17.05 6.13 39.07
CA ASN A 128 17.50 4.91 39.71
C ASN A 128 18.72 4.36 38.97
N PRO A 129 19.74 3.81 39.66
CA PRO A 129 20.79 3.04 39.01
C PRO A 129 20.20 1.85 38.24
N ALA A 130 20.80 1.53 37.09
CA ALA A 130 20.36 0.48 36.16
C ALA A 130 21.48 -0.54 35.86
N ASN A 131 22.53 -0.61 36.68
CA ASN A 131 23.68 -1.49 36.44
C ASN A 131 23.31 -2.97 36.33
N GLU A 132 22.30 -3.41 37.10
CA GLU A 132 21.76 -4.76 37.02
C GLU A 132 21.08 -5.09 35.68
N PHE A 133 20.78 -4.07 34.88
CA PHE A 133 20.20 -4.21 33.54
C PHE A 133 21.21 -4.03 32.41
N SER A 134 22.49 -3.83 32.73
CA SER A 134 23.53 -3.64 31.71
C SER A 134 23.64 -4.88 30.82
N GLY A 135 23.77 -4.67 29.51
CA GLY A 135 23.83 -5.73 28.51
C GLY A 135 22.49 -6.42 28.25
N LEU A 136 21.43 -6.13 29.00
CA LEU A 136 20.11 -6.72 28.72
C LEU A 136 19.56 -6.20 27.40
N LYS A 137 19.13 -7.14 26.56
CA LYS A 137 18.30 -6.91 25.38
C LYS A 137 16.95 -6.30 25.79
N ASN A 138 16.31 -5.55 24.88
CA ASN A 138 15.09 -4.77 25.19
C ASN A 138 13.94 -5.60 25.76
N TYR A 139 13.69 -6.81 25.25
CA TYR A 139 12.57 -7.63 25.71
C TYR A 139 12.76 -8.13 27.16
N PRO A 140 13.89 -8.75 27.53
CA PRO A 140 14.21 -9.04 28.93
C PRO A 140 14.14 -7.80 29.85
N LEU A 141 14.71 -6.68 29.42
CA LEU A 141 14.69 -5.42 30.18
C LEU A 141 13.26 -4.95 30.49
N VAL A 142 12.42 -4.87 29.45
CA VAL A 142 11.03 -4.41 29.60
C VAL A 142 10.23 -5.37 30.46
N ASN A 143 10.41 -6.68 30.31
CA ASN A 143 9.75 -7.66 31.16
C ASN A 143 10.11 -7.48 32.64
N GLU A 144 11.38 -7.21 32.93
CA GLU A 144 11.83 -6.99 34.31
C GLU A 144 11.28 -5.69 34.90
N LEU A 145 11.30 -4.60 34.14
CA LEU A 145 10.72 -3.32 34.56
C LEU A 145 9.20 -3.43 34.79
N ARG A 146 8.48 -4.21 33.97
CA ARG A 146 7.03 -4.47 34.15
C ARG A 146 6.74 -5.30 35.39
N LYS A 147 7.56 -6.30 35.72
CA LYS A 147 7.44 -7.05 36.99
C LYS A 147 7.58 -6.14 38.21
N ARG A 148 8.49 -5.17 38.15
CA ARG A 148 8.78 -4.24 39.26
C ARG A 148 7.75 -3.12 39.41
N HIS A 149 7.31 -2.55 38.28
CA HIS A 149 6.50 -1.33 38.27
C HIS A 149 5.06 -1.55 37.79
N GLY A 150 4.68 -2.79 37.50
CA GLY A 150 3.35 -3.19 37.09
C GLY A 150 3.13 -3.13 35.58
N GLU A 151 2.01 -3.72 35.15
CA GLU A 151 1.70 -3.94 33.73
C GLU A 151 1.16 -2.71 32.99
N LYS A 152 0.72 -1.68 33.73
CA LYS A 152 0.05 -0.49 33.18
C LYS A 152 1.01 0.66 32.82
N ILE A 153 2.31 0.42 32.84
CA ILE A 153 3.33 1.40 32.47
C ILE A 153 3.57 1.44 30.96
N SER A 154 4.25 2.49 30.49
CA SER A 154 4.88 2.51 29.15
C SER A 154 6.36 2.76 29.31
N ILE A 155 7.17 2.10 28.49
CA ILE A 155 8.62 2.13 28.60
C ILE A 155 9.24 2.59 27.29
N LEU A 156 10.19 3.52 27.39
CA LEU A 156 11.14 3.88 26.36
C LEU A 156 12.52 3.37 26.81
N SER A 157 13.27 2.69 25.95
CA SER A 157 14.50 1.97 26.35
C SER A 157 15.51 1.82 25.21
N ILE A 158 16.75 1.49 25.58
CA ILE A 158 17.80 1.08 24.64
C ILE A 158 18.29 -0.34 24.96
N GLY A 159 18.67 -1.06 23.92
CA GLY A 159 19.36 -2.35 24.03
C GLY A 159 20.88 -2.19 24.07
N PRO A 160 21.63 -3.29 23.94
CA PRO A 160 23.09 -3.29 23.91
C PRO A 160 23.71 -2.31 22.90
N ALA A 161 23.08 -2.10 21.74
CA ALA A 161 23.63 -1.18 20.74
C ALA A 161 23.66 0.28 21.23
N GLY A 162 22.66 0.70 21.99
CA GLY A 162 22.65 2.03 22.60
C GLY A 162 23.69 2.17 23.71
N GLU A 163 23.83 1.15 24.57
CA GLU A 163 24.87 1.11 25.62
C GLU A 163 26.28 1.22 25.03
N MET A 164 26.52 0.53 23.91
CA MET A 164 27.78 0.60 23.16
C MET A 164 27.95 1.86 22.31
N LYS A 165 26.94 2.74 22.28
CA LYS A 165 26.94 4.00 21.53
C LYS A 165 27.18 3.78 20.03
N LEU A 166 26.59 2.72 19.47
CA LEU A 166 26.67 2.42 18.04
C LEU A 166 25.85 3.42 17.23
N ASN A 167 26.39 3.97 16.14
CA ASN A 167 25.73 5.03 15.38
C ASN A 167 24.38 4.64 14.75
N SER A 168 24.08 3.33 14.62
CA SER A 168 22.78 2.83 14.13
C SER A 168 21.79 2.46 15.25
N ALA A 169 22.12 2.73 16.52
CA ALA A 169 21.30 2.34 17.66
C ALA A 169 19.94 3.06 17.67
N SER A 170 18.88 2.28 17.89
CA SER A 170 17.49 2.73 18.00
C SER A 170 17.07 2.99 19.44
N VAL A 171 15.94 3.68 19.60
CA VAL A 171 15.21 3.78 20.87
C VAL A 171 13.91 2.98 20.74
N ALA A 172 13.75 1.98 21.61
CA ALA A 172 12.59 1.10 21.64
C ALA A 172 11.50 1.65 22.57
N LEU A 173 10.24 1.57 22.13
CA LEU A 173 9.06 1.92 22.89
C LEU A 173 8.10 0.73 22.94
N THR A 174 7.46 0.57 24.09
CA THR A 174 6.41 -0.45 24.25
C THR A 174 5.17 -0.12 23.42
N ASP A 175 4.55 -1.13 22.81
CA ASP A 175 3.21 -1.02 22.22
C ASP A 175 2.10 -1.16 23.28
N ASN A 176 0.83 -1.20 22.84
CA ASN A 176 -0.33 -1.36 23.74
C ASN A 176 -0.33 -2.68 24.53
N GLN A 177 0.42 -3.69 24.10
CA GLN A 177 0.59 -4.96 24.79
C GLN A 177 1.83 -4.94 25.70
N GLY A 178 2.51 -3.80 25.78
CA GLY A 178 3.73 -3.58 26.55
C GLY A 178 4.94 -4.31 25.95
N VAL A 179 4.94 -4.59 24.64
CA VAL A 179 6.06 -5.22 23.93
C VAL A 179 6.94 -4.14 23.29
N PRO A 180 8.29 -4.16 23.45
CA PRO A 180 9.18 -3.13 22.91
C PRO A 180 9.45 -3.29 21.40
N SER A 181 8.38 -3.28 20.61
CA SER A 181 8.39 -3.48 19.16
C SER A 181 8.37 -2.16 18.37
N ARG A 182 8.08 -1.03 19.02
CA ARG A 182 8.06 0.28 18.35
C ARG A 182 9.43 0.90 18.43
N GLN A 183 9.96 1.38 17.31
CA GLN A 183 11.32 1.88 17.25
C GLN A 183 11.32 3.31 16.72
N ALA A 184 11.86 4.25 17.51
CA ALA A 184 12.41 5.48 17.00
C ALA A 184 13.84 5.14 16.52
N ALA A 185 13.92 4.58 15.31
CA ALA A 185 15.08 3.80 14.89
C ALA A 185 16.23 4.63 14.31
N ARG A 186 15.87 5.52 13.40
CA ARG A 186 16.80 6.05 12.41
C ARG A 186 17.69 7.14 13.00
N GLY A 187 18.94 7.20 12.54
CA GLY A 187 19.86 8.30 12.86
C GLY A 187 20.57 8.20 14.22
N GLY A 188 20.52 7.06 14.89
CA GLY A 188 21.43 6.77 16.01
C GLY A 188 21.08 7.43 17.35
N LEU A 189 19.82 7.82 17.55
CA LEU A 189 19.41 8.49 18.79
C LEU A 189 19.46 7.56 20.01
N GLY A 190 19.50 6.23 19.81
CA GLY A 190 19.77 5.27 20.88
C GLY A 190 21.19 5.40 21.44
N ALA A 191 22.17 5.74 20.61
CA ALA A 191 23.54 6.03 21.07
C ALA A 191 23.63 7.37 21.79
N VAL A 192 22.82 8.35 21.37
CA VAL A 192 22.68 9.63 22.08
C VAL A 192 22.13 9.38 23.49
N MET A 193 21.06 8.58 23.61
CA MET A 193 20.51 8.18 24.91
C MET A 193 21.53 7.42 25.78
N GLY A 194 22.24 6.45 25.18
CA GLY A 194 23.25 5.66 25.88
C GLY A 194 24.46 6.47 26.34
N SER A 195 24.91 7.47 25.59
CA SER A 195 26.02 8.32 26.04
C SER A 195 25.68 9.21 27.22
N ARG A 196 24.38 9.39 27.53
CA ARG A 196 23.87 10.10 28.71
C ARG A 196 23.70 9.15 29.90
N GLY A 197 24.14 7.90 29.78
CA GLY A 197 24.01 6.90 30.82
C GLY A 197 22.56 6.50 31.08
N LEU A 198 21.65 6.67 30.11
CA LEU A 198 20.22 6.41 30.30
C LEU A 198 19.80 5.11 29.61
N LYS A 199 19.35 4.13 30.39
CA LYS A 199 18.92 2.79 29.94
C LYS A 199 17.45 2.75 29.58
N ALA A 200 16.60 3.40 30.37
CA ALA A 200 15.15 3.45 30.16
C ALA A 200 14.47 4.65 30.81
N ILE A 201 13.30 5.01 30.28
CA ILE A 201 12.32 5.92 30.89
C ILE A 201 11.00 5.15 31.01
N VAL A 202 10.49 5.05 32.23
CA VAL A 202 9.22 4.41 32.59
C VAL A 202 8.19 5.47 32.91
N ILE A 203 7.04 5.43 32.25
CA ILE A 203 5.92 6.34 32.50
C ILE A 203 4.76 5.58 33.14
N ASP A 204 4.29 6.07 34.28
CA ASP A 204 3.04 5.63 34.91
C ASP A 204 2.07 6.81 35.08
N ASP A 205 0.97 6.77 34.33
CA ASP A 205 -0.11 7.77 34.39
C ASP A 205 -1.27 7.36 35.31
N THR A 206 -1.07 6.36 36.16
CA THR A 206 -2.10 5.88 37.10
C THR A 206 -2.53 7.02 38.03
N GLY A 207 -3.84 7.26 38.09
CA GLY A 207 -4.41 8.35 38.89
C GLY A 207 -4.16 9.77 38.36
N ALA A 208 -3.54 9.91 37.18
CA ALA A 208 -3.43 11.20 36.48
C ALA A 208 -4.79 11.60 35.87
N PRO A 209 -5.15 12.88 35.88
CA PRO A 209 -6.41 13.35 35.29
C PRO A 209 -6.43 13.13 33.77
N ALA A 210 -7.63 13.21 33.19
CA ALA A 210 -7.75 13.32 31.73
C ALA A 210 -7.17 14.67 31.27
N VAL A 211 -6.57 14.69 30.07
CA VAL A 211 -6.11 15.95 29.47
C VAL A 211 -7.27 16.93 29.27
N LYS A 212 -7.00 18.21 29.49
CA LYS A 212 -8.01 19.27 29.38
C LYS A 212 -8.26 19.63 27.91
N VAL A 213 -9.51 19.54 27.48
CA VAL A 213 -10.00 20.00 26.17
C VAL A 213 -10.95 21.17 26.41
N LYS A 214 -10.62 22.38 25.93
CA LYS A 214 -11.42 23.58 26.21
C LYS A 214 -12.82 23.53 25.62
N ASN A 215 -12.98 23.05 24.38
CA ASN A 215 -14.29 22.89 23.73
C ASN A 215 -14.51 21.41 23.39
N ARG A 216 -15.06 20.65 24.34
CA ARG A 216 -15.22 19.19 24.21
C ARG A 216 -16.20 18.80 23.09
N GLU A 217 -17.27 19.56 22.90
CA GLU A 217 -18.28 19.27 21.88
C GLU A 217 -17.68 19.37 20.47
N THR A 218 -17.01 20.49 20.18
CA THR A 218 -16.34 20.70 18.89
C THR A 218 -15.25 19.66 18.65
N PHE A 219 -14.47 19.35 19.69
CA PHE A 219 -13.45 18.32 19.62
C PHE A 219 -14.04 16.95 19.23
N ASN A 220 -15.09 16.51 19.93
CA ASN A 220 -15.72 15.22 19.66
C ASN A 220 -16.35 15.16 18.26
N LYS A 221 -16.91 16.28 17.77
CA LYS A 221 -17.42 16.38 16.40
C LYS A 221 -16.32 16.22 15.37
N ALA A 222 -15.20 16.94 15.53
CA ALA A 222 -14.03 16.83 14.65
C ALA A 222 -13.48 15.40 14.64
N ILE A 223 -13.35 14.75 15.81
CA ILE A 223 -12.93 13.35 15.91
C ILE A 223 -13.90 12.43 15.16
N LYS A 224 -15.22 12.57 15.38
CA LYS A 224 -16.23 11.71 14.75
C LYS A 224 -16.17 11.82 13.22
N ASN A 225 -16.09 13.04 12.70
CA ASN A 225 -15.98 13.30 11.27
C ASN A 225 -14.70 12.70 10.69
N TRP A 226 -13.57 12.87 11.37
CA TRP A 226 -12.30 12.33 10.91
C TRP A 226 -12.26 10.80 10.95
N VAL A 227 -12.78 10.17 12.01
CA VAL A 227 -12.92 8.71 12.08
C VAL A 227 -13.78 8.18 10.93
N ASP A 228 -14.83 8.90 10.53
CA ASP A 228 -15.65 8.54 9.37
C ASP A 228 -14.85 8.59 8.07
N VAL A 229 -14.02 9.63 7.86
CA VAL A 229 -13.07 9.70 6.74
C VAL A 229 -12.10 8.53 6.75
N LEU A 230 -11.43 8.28 7.87
CA LEU A 230 -10.43 7.21 8.00
C LEU A 230 -11.02 5.83 7.76
N LYS A 231 -12.22 5.56 8.29
CA LYS A 231 -12.90 4.29 8.10
C LYS A 231 -13.36 4.09 6.65
N LYS A 232 -13.67 5.14 5.91
CA LYS A 232 -14.16 5.03 4.52
C LYS A 232 -13.03 5.04 3.48
N ASP A 233 -11.79 5.25 3.89
CA ASP A 233 -10.64 5.31 2.97
C ASP A 233 -10.14 3.91 2.59
N MET A 234 -9.89 3.71 1.29
CA MET A 234 -9.47 2.42 0.73
C MET A 234 -8.03 2.05 1.08
N ASN A 235 -7.10 3.01 1.04
CA ASN A 235 -5.70 2.77 1.37
C ASN A 235 -5.56 2.33 2.83
N LEU A 236 -6.30 2.99 3.71
CA LEU A 236 -6.33 2.65 5.13
C LEU A 236 -7.00 1.30 5.40
N ALA A 237 -8.02 0.92 4.62
CA ALA A 237 -8.62 -0.41 4.69
C ALA A 237 -7.60 -1.51 4.32
N MET A 238 -6.81 -1.31 3.26
CA MET A 238 -5.74 -2.24 2.87
C MET A 238 -4.70 -2.40 3.99
N LEU A 239 -4.21 -1.30 4.56
CA LEU A 239 -3.28 -1.33 5.70
C LEU A 239 -3.87 -2.04 6.92
N SER A 240 -5.17 -1.92 7.18
CA SER A 240 -5.83 -2.61 8.31
C SER A 240 -5.91 -4.13 8.13
N GLN A 241 -5.84 -4.62 6.89
CA GLN A 241 -5.94 -6.05 6.56
C GLN A 241 -4.56 -6.72 6.43
N MET A 242 -3.60 -6.04 5.81
CA MET A 242 -2.31 -6.62 5.41
C MET A 242 -1.09 -5.90 5.98
N GLY A 243 -1.29 -4.81 6.73
CA GLY A 243 -0.22 -3.95 7.23
C GLY A 243 0.51 -3.19 6.11
N THR A 244 1.65 -2.58 6.44
CA THR A 244 2.52 -1.97 5.42
C THR A 244 3.08 -2.96 4.39
N PRO A 245 3.24 -4.28 4.65
CA PRO A 245 3.66 -5.22 3.61
C PRO A 245 2.73 -5.29 2.39
N ALA A 246 1.51 -4.75 2.48
CA ALA A 246 0.61 -4.57 1.33
C ALA A 246 1.27 -3.85 0.15
N VAL A 247 2.26 -2.99 0.38
CA VAL A 247 2.94 -2.27 -0.71
C VAL A 247 4.00 -3.10 -1.42
N VAL A 248 4.42 -4.26 -0.88
CA VAL A 248 5.48 -5.09 -1.48
C VAL A 248 5.12 -5.48 -2.92
N GLY A 249 3.89 -5.98 -3.13
CA GLY A 249 3.41 -6.37 -4.45
C GLY A 249 3.41 -5.20 -5.43
N LEU A 250 2.94 -4.02 -5.00
CA LEU A 250 2.90 -2.80 -5.79
C LEU A 250 4.29 -2.26 -6.14
N LEU A 251 5.21 -2.19 -5.19
CA LEU A 251 6.55 -1.63 -5.40
C LEU A 251 7.44 -2.61 -6.17
N ASN A 252 7.21 -3.91 -5.98
CA ASN A 252 7.65 -4.98 -6.88
C ASN A 252 6.85 -5.06 -8.20
N ALA A 253 5.79 -4.26 -8.39
CA ALA A 253 5.08 -4.04 -9.66
C ALA A 253 5.42 -2.70 -10.39
N GLN A 254 5.92 -1.66 -9.68
CA GLN A 254 6.51 -0.43 -10.25
C GLN A 254 8.00 -0.46 -10.70
N GLY A 255 8.95 -0.58 -9.78
CA GLY A 255 10.35 -0.89 -10.12
C GLY A 255 11.31 -0.38 -9.07
N THR A 256 10.86 -0.39 -7.83
CA THR A 256 11.17 0.67 -6.88
C THR A 256 11.57 0.18 -5.50
N MET A 257 11.42 -1.12 -5.22
CA MET A 257 11.87 -1.75 -3.98
C MET A 257 13.29 -2.29 -4.16
N PRO A 258 14.23 -2.08 -3.23
CA PRO A 258 15.58 -2.59 -3.36
C PRO A 258 15.67 -4.12 -3.21
N ALA A 259 16.55 -4.73 -3.99
CA ALA A 259 16.92 -6.12 -3.88
C ALA A 259 18.43 -6.31 -4.13
N LEU A 260 19.01 -7.33 -3.49
CA LEU A 260 20.39 -7.76 -3.70
C LEU A 260 21.43 -6.62 -3.54
N ASN A 261 21.41 -5.93 -2.40
CA ASN A 261 22.22 -4.75 -2.12
C ASN A 261 22.02 -3.65 -3.16
N TYR A 262 20.76 -3.32 -3.45
CA TYR A 262 20.37 -2.32 -4.45
C TYR A 262 20.97 -2.58 -5.84
N THR A 263 21.29 -3.82 -6.24
CA THR A 263 21.69 -4.10 -7.64
C THR A 263 20.49 -4.44 -8.52
N SER A 264 19.33 -4.71 -7.91
CA SER A 264 18.07 -5.00 -8.58
C SER A 264 16.91 -4.38 -7.83
N SER A 265 15.76 -4.22 -8.50
CA SER A 265 14.51 -3.78 -7.88
C SER A 265 13.52 -4.93 -7.57
N GLY A 266 14.02 -6.17 -7.54
CA GLY A 266 13.27 -7.40 -7.30
C GLY A 266 14.06 -8.66 -7.68
N PHE A 267 13.56 -9.83 -7.27
CA PHE A 267 14.06 -11.15 -7.70
C PHE A 267 12.91 -12.16 -7.66
N GLU A 268 13.09 -13.35 -8.25
CA GLU A 268 11.99 -14.28 -8.54
C GLU A 268 11.14 -14.63 -7.32
N GLU A 269 11.75 -14.79 -6.13
CA GLU A 269 11.04 -15.24 -4.94
C GLU A 269 10.51 -14.11 -4.04
N ALA A 270 10.69 -12.84 -4.42
CA ALA A 270 10.26 -11.68 -3.63
C ALA A 270 8.75 -11.68 -3.30
N TYR A 271 7.92 -12.31 -4.14
CA TYR A 271 6.48 -12.43 -3.90
C TYR A 271 6.12 -13.19 -2.61
N LYS A 272 7.02 -14.04 -2.08
CA LYS A 272 6.81 -14.75 -0.80
C LYS A 272 6.77 -13.80 0.40
N LEU A 273 7.29 -12.59 0.23
CA LEU A 273 7.29 -11.52 1.22
C LEU A 273 6.14 -10.52 1.01
N GLY A 274 5.22 -10.79 0.07
CA GLY A 274 4.06 -9.95 -0.22
C GLY A 274 3.05 -9.89 0.93
N GLY A 275 2.35 -8.77 1.06
CA GLY A 275 1.36 -8.54 2.12
C GLY A 275 0.24 -9.57 2.17
N GLU A 276 -0.20 -10.09 1.02
CA GLU A 276 -1.19 -11.17 0.94
C GLU A 276 -0.67 -12.47 1.56
N VAL A 277 0.57 -12.82 1.25
CA VAL A 277 1.21 -14.05 1.78
C VAL A 277 1.42 -13.93 3.29
N ILE A 278 1.85 -12.75 3.74
CA ILE A 278 2.02 -12.48 5.17
C ILE A 278 0.67 -12.50 5.89
N ALA A 279 -0.39 -11.92 5.31
CA ALA A 279 -1.73 -11.95 5.88
C ALA A 279 -2.29 -13.38 5.98
N ASP A 280 -2.06 -14.23 4.98
CA ASP A 280 -2.40 -15.66 5.02
C ASP A 280 -1.71 -16.33 6.22
N PHE A 281 -0.40 -16.14 6.40
CA PHE A 281 0.33 -16.71 7.54
C PHE A 281 -0.13 -16.17 8.89
N VAL A 282 -0.38 -14.87 9.00
CA VAL A 282 -0.90 -14.24 10.21
C VAL A 282 -2.24 -14.87 10.59
N SER A 283 -3.14 -15.05 9.62
CA SER A 283 -4.43 -15.68 9.84
C SER A 283 -4.31 -17.16 10.24
N GLU A 284 -3.48 -17.94 9.53
CA GLU A 284 -3.33 -19.38 9.74
C GLU A 284 -2.65 -19.72 11.07
N ARG A 285 -1.75 -18.85 11.55
CA ARG A 285 -0.88 -19.11 12.71
C ARG A 285 -1.33 -18.38 13.98
N GLY A 286 -2.56 -17.88 14.01
CA GLY A 286 -3.13 -17.19 15.18
C GLY A 286 -2.47 -15.83 15.49
N GLY A 287 -1.84 -15.21 14.50
CA GLY A 287 -1.40 -13.82 14.57
C GLY A 287 -2.58 -12.86 14.46
N SER A 288 -2.31 -11.55 14.50
CA SER A 288 -3.38 -10.55 14.33
C SER A 288 -2.87 -9.18 13.89
N MET A 289 -3.80 -8.35 13.42
CA MET A 289 -3.62 -6.93 13.18
C MET A 289 -4.01 -6.15 14.44
N HIS A 290 -3.23 -5.16 14.86
CA HIS A 290 -3.53 -4.37 16.05
C HIS A 290 -3.14 -2.89 15.94
N ALA A 291 -3.81 -2.08 16.77
CA ALA A 291 -3.46 -0.68 16.95
C ALA A 291 -2.16 -0.57 17.76
N CYS A 292 -1.16 0.15 17.22
CA CYS A 292 0.12 0.36 17.89
C CYS A 292 0.02 1.31 19.10
N MET A 293 -0.99 2.18 19.14
CA MET A 293 -1.19 3.21 20.16
C MET A 293 -2.68 3.31 20.54
N PRO A 294 -3.04 3.86 21.72
CA PRO A 294 -4.43 4.09 22.09
C PRO A 294 -5.12 5.04 21.11
N GLY A 295 -6.37 4.73 20.73
CA GLY A 295 -7.20 5.56 19.85
C GLY A 295 -6.96 5.39 18.36
N CYS A 296 -5.92 4.68 17.91
CA CYS A 296 -5.71 4.43 16.48
C CYS A 296 -6.81 3.49 15.93
N VAL A 297 -7.51 3.94 14.88
CA VAL A 297 -8.60 3.19 14.23
C VAL A 297 -8.16 2.39 13.00
N ILE A 298 -6.88 2.47 12.62
CA ILE A 298 -6.34 1.80 11.43
C ILE A 298 -5.91 0.36 11.77
N GLY A 299 -5.20 0.17 12.88
CA GLY A 299 -4.80 -1.17 13.31
C GLY A 299 -3.77 -1.86 12.40
N CYS A 300 -2.93 -1.11 11.69
CA CYS A 300 -2.03 -1.66 10.65
C CYS A 300 -0.87 -2.53 11.15
N SER A 301 -0.64 -2.66 12.47
CA SER A 301 0.53 -3.40 12.94
C SER A 301 0.27 -4.89 12.98
N ILE A 302 1.17 -5.65 12.38
CA ILE A 302 1.16 -7.11 12.40
C ILE A 302 1.74 -7.64 13.72
N ILE A 303 1.08 -8.67 14.28
CA ILE A 303 1.64 -9.66 15.22
C ILE A 303 1.91 -10.92 14.41
N TYR A 304 3.18 -11.30 14.33
CA TYR A 304 3.63 -12.43 13.53
C TYR A 304 4.04 -13.60 14.42
N ASN A 305 3.45 -14.77 14.13
CA ASN A 305 3.69 -16.02 14.85
C ASN A 305 4.39 -17.04 13.94
N ASP A 306 5.14 -17.94 14.57
CA ASP A 306 5.75 -19.09 13.89
C ASP A 306 4.69 -20.14 13.48
N ALA A 307 5.14 -21.19 12.79
CA ALA A 307 4.27 -22.28 12.34
C ALA A 307 3.56 -23.05 13.49
N ASN A 308 4.03 -22.91 14.74
CA ASN A 308 3.41 -23.51 15.93
C ASN A 308 2.49 -22.52 16.67
N GLY A 309 2.25 -21.33 16.09
CA GLY A 309 1.45 -20.27 16.69
C GLY A 309 2.14 -19.51 17.83
N LYS A 310 3.46 -19.66 17.99
CA LYS A 310 4.23 -18.93 19.00
C LYS A 310 4.64 -17.56 18.48
N TYR A 311 4.45 -16.54 19.31
CA TYR A 311 4.87 -15.16 19.02
C TYR A 311 6.36 -15.05 18.68
N ILE A 312 6.69 -14.44 17.54
CA ILE A 312 8.05 -14.04 17.17
C ILE A 312 8.24 -12.55 17.41
N THR A 313 7.45 -11.74 16.70
CA THR A 313 7.62 -10.29 16.63
C THR A 313 6.31 -9.57 16.32
N SER A 314 6.27 -8.28 16.61
CA SER A 314 5.23 -7.35 16.17
C SER A 314 5.88 -6.16 15.46
N ALA A 315 5.06 -5.33 14.80
CA ALA A 315 5.57 -4.29 13.89
C ALA A 315 6.40 -4.91 12.75
N TYR A 316 5.85 -5.93 12.11
CA TYR A 316 6.48 -6.57 10.95
C TYR A 316 6.20 -5.73 9.69
N GLU A 317 6.99 -4.67 9.53
CA GLU A 317 6.75 -3.62 8.53
C GLU A 317 7.49 -3.85 7.19
N TYR A 318 6.98 -3.22 6.13
CA TYR A 318 7.56 -3.22 4.77
C TYR A 318 9.06 -2.94 4.75
N GLU A 319 9.52 -1.87 5.41
CA GLU A 319 10.93 -1.46 5.40
C GLU A 319 11.84 -2.56 5.93
N THR A 320 11.46 -3.20 7.04
CA THR A 320 12.19 -4.33 7.61
C THR A 320 12.20 -5.51 6.64
N ILE A 321 11.06 -5.82 6.01
CA ILE A 321 10.94 -6.93 5.06
C ILE A 321 11.82 -6.71 3.83
N ALA A 322 11.84 -5.50 3.28
CA ALA A 322 12.68 -5.19 2.15
C ALA A 322 14.16 -5.20 2.54
N MET A 323 14.53 -4.55 3.65
CA MET A 323 15.93 -4.36 4.01
C MET A 323 16.61 -5.60 4.61
N LEU A 324 15.88 -6.47 5.31
CA LEU A 324 16.39 -7.75 5.84
C LEU A 324 15.98 -8.95 4.98
N GLY A 325 15.07 -8.76 4.03
CA GLY A 325 14.63 -9.78 3.08
C GLY A 325 15.19 -9.52 1.70
N THR A 326 14.48 -8.74 0.89
CA THR A 326 14.78 -8.61 -0.54
C THR A 326 16.16 -8.04 -0.83
N ASN A 327 16.59 -7.03 -0.07
CA ASN A 327 17.93 -6.45 -0.18
C ASN A 327 19.04 -7.48 0.12
N LEU A 328 18.76 -8.49 0.94
CA LEU A 328 19.70 -9.57 1.25
C LEU A 328 19.47 -10.83 0.40
N GLY A 329 18.51 -10.82 -0.53
CA GLY A 329 18.11 -11.99 -1.31
C GLY A 329 17.43 -13.08 -0.49
N ILE A 330 16.91 -12.75 0.69
CA ILE A 330 16.21 -13.67 1.60
C ILE A 330 14.71 -13.55 1.34
N SER A 331 14.06 -14.67 1.03
CA SER A 331 12.61 -14.74 0.76
C SER A 331 11.82 -15.55 1.79
N ASP A 332 12.46 -16.03 2.87
CA ASP A 332 11.79 -16.73 3.97
C ASP A 332 11.21 -15.70 4.96
N PRO A 333 9.88 -15.53 5.04
CA PRO A 333 9.28 -14.58 5.96
C PRO A 333 9.51 -14.94 7.44
N ASP A 334 9.70 -16.23 7.78
CA ASP A 334 9.98 -16.62 9.16
C ASP A 334 11.39 -16.19 9.56
N ALA A 335 12.38 -16.29 8.65
CA ALA A 335 13.72 -15.78 8.87
C ALA A 335 13.73 -14.25 9.05
N VAL A 336 13.05 -13.52 8.18
CA VAL A 336 12.97 -12.06 8.28
C VAL A 336 12.27 -11.62 9.56
N ALA A 337 11.22 -12.33 10.00
CA ALA A 337 10.56 -12.08 11.29
C ALA A 337 11.49 -12.33 12.50
N ARG A 338 12.32 -13.38 12.46
CA ARG A 338 13.34 -13.63 13.50
C ARG A 338 14.41 -12.53 13.51
N MET A 339 14.91 -12.12 12.36
CA MET A 339 15.89 -11.02 12.29
C MET A 339 15.29 -9.69 12.77
N ASN A 340 14.02 -9.39 12.45
CA ASN A 340 13.31 -8.24 13.03
C ASN A 340 13.27 -8.30 14.55
N ARG A 341 12.98 -9.48 15.13
CA ARG A 341 13.01 -9.68 16.58
C ARG A 341 14.40 -9.41 17.16
N MET A 342 15.46 -9.91 16.52
CA MET A 342 16.84 -9.67 16.94
C MET A 342 17.18 -8.18 16.93
N CYS A 343 16.85 -7.45 15.86
CA CYS A 343 17.09 -6.01 15.78
C CYS A 343 16.36 -5.24 16.89
N ASN A 344 15.09 -5.59 17.17
CA ASN A 344 14.33 -4.99 18.26
C ASN A 344 14.94 -5.30 19.64
N GLU A 345 15.49 -6.49 19.84
CA GLU A 345 16.16 -6.87 21.08
C GLU A 345 17.50 -6.15 21.29
N ILE A 346 18.29 -6.04 20.24
CA ILE A 346 19.59 -5.36 20.24
C ILE A 346 19.39 -3.83 20.37
N GLY A 347 18.28 -3.31 19.83
CA GLY A 347 18.01 -1.88 19.74
C GLY A 347 18.79 -1.26 18.58
N ILE A 348 18.62 -1.79 17.37
CA ILE A 348 19.30 -1.33 16.15
C ILE A 348 18.32 -1.12 14.99
N ASP A 349 18.58 -0.10 14.17
CA ASP A 349 17.79 0.24 12.98
C ASP A 349 17.87 -0.87 11.91
N THR A 350 16.71 -1.45 11.56
CA THR A 350 16.60 -2.53 10.56
C THR A 350 17.00 -2.09 9.16
N ILE A 351 16.78 -0.82 8.81
CA ILE A 351 17.14 -0.27 7.50
C ILE A 351 18.66 -0.13 7.40
N GLU A 352 19.25 0.54 8.40
CA GLU A 352 20.69 0.80 8.45
C GLU A 352 21.49 -0.51 8.48
N VAL A 353 21.10 -1.46 9.35
CA VAL A 353 21.80 -2.75 9.45
C VAL A 353 21.55 -3.65 8.25
N GLY A 354 20.35 -3.63 7.65
CA GLY A 354 20.07 -4.37 6.41
C GLY A 354 20.90 -3.88 5.24
N SER A 355 21.18 -2.57 5.18
CA SER A 355 22.09 -1.98 4.20
C SER A 355 23.56 -2.35 4.49
N ALA A 356 23.99 -2.28 5.76
CA ALA A 356 25.33 -2.71 6.17
C ALA A 356 25.59 -4.21 5.88
N LEU A 357 24.60 -5.08 6.10
CA LEU A 357 24.67 -6.50 5.73
C LEU A 357 24.77 -6.67 4.20
N GLY A 358 24.08 -5.83 3.41
CA GLY A 358 24.24 -5.79 1.95
C GLY A 358 25.69 -5.49 1.53
N VAL A 359 26.33 -4.52 2.18
CA VAL A 359 27.77 -4.22 1.99
C VAL A 359 28.64 -5.39 2.46
N ALA A 360 28.28 -6.06 3.55
CA ALA A 360 28.99 -7.26 4.02
C ALA A 360 28.94 -8.41 2.99
N VAL A 361 27.84 -8.53 2.23
CA VAL A 361 27.76 -9.44 1.07
C VAL A 361 28.75 -9.04 -0.02
N ALA A 362 28.80 -7.75 -0.39
CA ALA A 362 29.76 -7.25 -1.38
C ALA A 362 31.23 -7.48 -0.94
N ALA A 363 31.50 -7.41 0.37
CA ALA A 363 32.81 -7.70 0.96
C ALA A 363 33.10 -9.20 1.17
N GLY A 364 32.23 -10.11 0.71
CA GLY A 364 32.40 -11.56 0.81
C GLY A 364 32.28 -12.12 2.24
N LYS A 365 31.67 -11.37 3.18
CA LYS A 365 31.45 -11.82 4.57
C LYS A 365 30.17 -12.66 4.74
N MET A 366 29.30 -12.63 3.74
CA MET A 366 28.05 -13.38 3.64
C MET A 366 27.67 -13.55 2.15
N LYS A 367 26.78 -14.50 1.83
CA LYS A 367 26.16 -14.65 0.50
C LYS A 367 24.71 -14.17 0.51
N PHE A 368 24.20 -13.69 -0.62
CA PHE A 368 22.77 -13.44 -0.77
C PHE A 368 21.96 -14.72 -0.48
N GLY A 369 20.81 -14.56 0.19
CA GLY A 369 19.93 -15.65 0.60
C GLY A 369 20.35 -16.40 1.87
N ASP A 370 21.52 -16.12 2.44
CA ASP A 370 22.03 -16.81 3.64
C ASP A 370 21.48 -16.20 4.95
N ALA A 371 20.23 -16.54 5.27
CA ALA A 371 19.56 -16.03 6.46
C ALA A 371 20.23 -16.42 7.79
N ASN A 372 20.89 -17.57 7.84
CA ASN A 372 21.59 -18.02 9.05
C ASN A 372 22.80 -17.13 9.30
N ARG A 373 23.63 -16.90 8.28
CA ARG A 373 24.80 -16.04 8.42
C ARG A 373 24.41 -14.58 8.71
N ALA A 374 23.32 -14.08 8.13
CA ALA A 374 22.78 -12.77 8.49
C ALA A 374 22.44 -12.69 9.99
N SER A 375 21.81 -13.74 10.53
CA SER A 375 21.42 -13.79 11.94
C SER A 375 22.65 -13.85 12.86
N GLU A 376 23.67 -14.65 12.52
CA GLU A 376 24.95 -14.66 13.26
C GLU A 376 25.62 -13.28 13.30
N LEU A 377 25.61 -12.56 12.17
CA LEU A 377 26.17 -11.21 12.11
C LEU A 377 25.35 -10.20 12.94
N LEU A 378 24.02 -10.32 12.98
CA LEU A 378 23.17 -9.52 13.86
C LEU A 378 23.47 -9.83 15.33
N GLU A 379 23.60 -11.10 15.71
CA GLU A 379 23.97 -11.49 17.07
C GLU A 379 25.33 -10.93 17.47
N ALA A 380 26.31 -10.97 16.56
CA ALA A 380 27.64 -10.40 16.76
C ALA A 380 27.61 -8.90 17.08
N ILE A 381 26.62 -8.15 16.56
CA ILE A 381 26.37 -6.73 16.94
C ILE A 381 25.92 -6.64 18.39
N GLY A 382 24.95 -7.46 18.81
CA GLY A 382 24.47 -7.51 20.18
C GLY A 382 25.57 -7.85 21.18
N ASP A 383 26.46 -8.77 20.80
CA ASP A 383 27.60 -9.21 21.62
C ASP A 383 28.78 -8.22 21.61
N GLY A 384 28.75 -7.21 20.73
CA GLY A 384 29.78 -6.17 20.68
C GLY A 384 31.14 -6.67 20.20
N THR A 385 31.17 -7.74 19.40
CA THR A 385 32.38 -8.22 18.72
C THR A 385 32.95 -7.16 17.78
N GLU A 386 34.19 -7.31 17.30
CA GLU A 386 34.78 -6.36 16.35
C GLU A 386 33.93 -6.23 15.07
N MET A 387 33.55 -7.38 14.47
CA MET A 387 32.66 -7.43 13.30
C MET A 387 31.31 -6.77 13.60
N GLY A 388 30.72 -7.08 14.75
CA GLY A 388 29.45 -6.50 15.18
C GLY A 388 29.53 -4.98 15.38
N ARG A 389 30.63 -4.47 15.93
CA ARG A 389 30.85 -3.02 16.05
C ARG A 389 30.97 -2.37 14.69
N ILE A 390 31.69 -2.97 13.74
CA ILE A 390 31.78 -2.45 12.36
C ILE A 390 30.38 -2.30 11.75
N LEU A 391 29.58 -3.36 11.77
CA LEU A 391 28.21 -3.37 11.23
C LEU A 391 27.30 -2.38 11.98
N GLY A 392 27.40 -2.36 13.30
CA GLY A 392 26.63 -1.49 14.18
C GLY A 392 26.93 0.00 14.02
N GLN A 393 28.09 0.38 13.50
CA GLN A 393 28.40 1.78 13.20
C GLN A 393 27.71 2.31 11.93
N GLY A 394 26.93 1.48 11.23
CA GLY A 394 26.15 1.84 10.06
C GLY A 394 26.83 1.54 8.73
N VAL A 395 26.11 1.74 7.63
CA VAL A 395 26.52 1.27 6.31
C VAL A 395 27.78 1.96 5.79
N VAL A 396 27.92 3.26 6.06
CA VAL A 396 29.09 4.04 5.64
C VAL A 396 30.36 3.56 6.36
N ALA A 397 30.27 3.33 7.67
CA ALA A 397 31.38 2.82 8.45
C ALA A 397 31.76 1.39 8.03
N THR A 398 30.75 0.55 7.77
CA THR A 398 30.93 -0.82 7.27
C THR A 398 31.65 -0.83 5.92
N ALA A 399 31.22 0.00 4.97
CA ALA A 399 31.83 0.08 3.65
C ALA A 399 33.28 0.55 3.73
N LYS A 400 33.57 1.58 4.54
CA LYS A 400 34.94 2.04 4.78
C LYS A 400 35.82 0.95 5.40
N ALA A 401 35.32 0.22 6.41
CA ALA A 401 36.06 -0.85 7.07
C ALA A 401 36.40 -2.02 6.12
N PHE A 402 35.54 -2.28 5.13
CA PHE A 402 35.75 -3.33 4.13
C PHE A 402 36.33 -2.83 2.81
N ASN A 403 36.69 -1.55 2.71
CA ASN A 403 37.20 -0.92 1.48
C ASN A 403 36.25 -1.10 0.28
N ILE A 404 34.94 -0.86 0.51
CA ILE A 404 33.89 -0.85 -0.51
C ILE A 404 33.51 0.60 -0.82
N ASP A 405 33.56 0.96 -2.09
CA ASP A 405 33.25 2.30 -2.64
C ASP A 405 31.77 2.49 -2.98
N ARG A 406 31.06 1.39 -3.31
CA ARG A 406 29.62 1.39 -3.56
C ARG A 406 28.82 1.46 -2.26
N ILE A 407 28.68 2.67 -1.71
CA ILE A 407 28.01 2.93 -0.43
C ILE A 407 26.53 3.33 -0.65
N PRO A 408 25.54 2.49 -0.28
CA PRO A 408 24.12 2.80 -0.44
C PRO A 408 23.58 3.74 0.66
N ALA A 409 24.07 4.97 0.71
CA ALA A 409 23.69 5.98 1.70
C ALA A 409 23.61 7.40 1.13
N PHE A 410 22.70 8.22 1.64
CA PHE A 410 22.73 9.68 1.45
C PHE A 410 22.93 10.34 2.81
N LYS A 411 23.77 11.37 2.85
CA LYS A 411 24.03 12.16 4.07
C LYS A 411 24.39 11.31 5.29
N GLY A 412 25.22 10.29 5.07
CA GLY A 412 25.71 9.40 6.12
C GLY A 412 24.74 8.30 6.56
N GLN A 413 23.54 8.22 5.96
CA GLN A 413 22.49 7.28 6.39
C GLN A 413 22.03 6.39 5.22
N ALA A 414 21.77 5.12 5.50
CA ALA A 414 21.37 4.13 4.50
C ALA A 414 20.10 4.52 3.73
N ILE A 415 20.06 4.15 2.46
CA ILE A 415 18.87 4.28 1.60
C ILE A 415 17.74 3.37 2.16
N PRO A 416 16.53 3.88 2.44
CA PRO A 416 15.37 3.06 2.81
C PRO A 416 14.89 2.12 1.70
N ALA A 417 13.79 1.43 1.92
CA ALA A 417 13.21 0.47 0.99
C ALA A 417 12.56 1.10 -0.27
N HIS A 418 13.02 2.25 -0.71
CA HIS A 418 12.60 2.90 -1.95
C HIS A 418 13.84 3.31 -2.74
N ASP A 419 14.18 2.56 -3.79
CA ASP A 419 15.38 2.83 -4.59
C ASP A 419 15.21 4.17 -5.33
N PRO A 420 16.09 5.16 -5.10
CA PRO A 420 15.94 6.52 -5.65
C PRO A 420 15.97 6.55 -7.18
N ARG A 421 16.57 5.55 -7.84
CA ARG A 421 16.54 5.42 -9.30
C ARG A 421 15.15 5.11 -9.82
N GLY A 422 14.38 4.29 -9.08
CA GLY A 422 13.00 3.93 -9.42
C GLY A 422 11.95 4.88 -8.85
N THR A 423 12.24 5.55 -7.73
CA THR A 423 11.38 6.54 -7.05
C THR A 423 12.06 7.89 -6.97
N LYS A 424 12.07 8.62 -8.09
CA LYS A 424 12.83 9.86 -8.25
C LYS A 424 12.41 10.96 -7.27
N GLY A 425 11.11 11.19 -7.03
CA GLY A 425 10.67 12.15 -6.02
C GLY A 425 11.12 11.83 -4.60
N THR A 426 11.15 10.55 -4.24
CA THR A 426 11.73 10.10 -2.96
C THR A 426 13.26 10.24 -2.96
N GLY A 427 13.93 10.03 -4.09
CA GLY A 427 15.36 10.34 -4.26
C GLY A 427 15.71 11.81 -4.05
N VAL A 428 14.85 12.73 -4.53
CA VAL A 428 14.95 14.16 -4.22
C VAL A 428 14.83 14.38 -2.71
N THR A 429 13.87 13.73 -2.04
CA THR A 429 13.75 13.79 -0.57
C THR A 429 15.04 13.33 0.12
N TYR A 430 15.70 12.27 -0.34
CA TYR A 430 16.98 11.82 0.23
C TYR A 430 18.10 12.84 0.04
N CYS A 431 18.13 13.53 -1.11
CA CYS A 431 19.07 14.62 -1.38
C CYS A 431 18.83 15.85 -0.51
N THR A 432 17.56 16.20 -0.23
CA THR A 432 17.24 17.50 0.38
C THR A 432 16.91 17.43 1.86
N SER A 433 16.33 16.32 2.33
CA SER A 433 15.83 16.17 3.69
C SER A 433 16.87 16.59 4.74
N PRO A 434 16.47 17.35 5.77
CA PRO A 434 17.36 17.69 6.87
C PRO A 434 17.65 16.50 7.79
N MET A 435 16.88 15.40 7.70
CA MET A 435 17.02 14.23 8.57
C MET A 435 17.95 13.15 8.01
N GLY A 436 18.55 13.36 6.84
CA GLY A 436 19.25 12.31 6.07
C GLY A 436 18.33 11.52 5.15
N ALA A 437 18.82 10.39 4.62
CA ALA A 437 18.09 9.51 3.70
C ALA A 437 16.86 8.86 4.36
N ASP A 438 15.74 9.58 4.53
CA ASP A 438 14.55 9.11 5.25
C ASP A 438 13.28 9.20 4.42
N HIS A 439 12.59 8.07 4.24
CA HIS A 439 11.37 8.03 3.43
C HIS A 439 10.19 8.64 4.20
N THR A 440 10.20 8.59 5.54
CA THR A 440 9.16 9.25 6.35
C THR A 440 9.29 10.77 6.29
N ALA A 441 10.43 11.30 5.83
CA ALA A 441 10.57 12.72 5.56
C ALA A 441 9.79 13.18 4.33
N GLY A 442 9.38 12.28 3.42
CA GLY A 442 8.64 12.64 2.21
C GLY A 442 8.72 11.56 1.13
N VAL A 443 7.89 10.53 1.25
CA VAL A 443 7.79 9.44 0.27
C VAL A 443 6.78 9.78 -0.83
N THR A 444 7.10 9.42 -2.07
CA THR A 444 6.23 9.65 -3.24
C THR A 444 6.14 8.39 -4.12
N TYR A 445 4.94 8.13 -4.65
CA TYR A 445 4.65 6.96 -5.51
C TYR A 445 4.02 7.33 -6.86
N SER A 446 3.76 8.61 -7.12
CA SER A 446 3.06 9.09 -8.30
C SER A 446 4.01 9.25 -9.48
N ASN A 447 3.84 8.42 -10.51
CA ASN A 447 4.72 8.31 -11.68
C ASN A 447 6.21 8.27 -11.29
N PRO A 448 6.62 7.29 -10.46
CA PRO A 448 7.83 7.39 -9.65
C PRO A 448 9.13 7.35 -10.49
N GLN A 449 9.06 6.83 -11.71
CA GLN A 449 10.19 6.69 -12.64
C GLN A 449 10.34 7.88 -13.59
N SER A 450 9.32 8.75 -13.74
CA SER A 450 9.46 9.98 -14.52
C SER A 450 10.18 11.04 -13.70
N LYS A 451 10.96 11.88 -14.39
CA LYS A 451 11.55 13.09 -13.81
C LYS A 451 10.53 14.21 -13.58
N ASP A 452 9.43 14.20 -14.34
CA ASP A 452 8.51 15.33 -14.41
C ASP A 452 7.80 15.59 -13.07
N GLY A 453 7.93 16.83 -12.57
CA GLY A 453 7.25 17.32 -11.37
C GLY A 453 7.75 16.69 -10.05
N GLN A 454 8.85 15.93 -10.07
CA GLN A 454 9.32 15.21 -8.87
C GLN A 454 9.87 16.13 -7.78
N ILE A 455 10.47 17.28 -8.14
CA ILE A 455 10.88 18.32 -7.17
C ILE A 455 9.69 18.81 -6.36
N GLU A 456 8.62 19.17 -7.06
CA GLU A 456 7.42 19.73 -6.44
C GLU A 456 6.71 18.70 -5.57
N LYS A 457 6.57 17.46 -6.06
CA LYS A 457 6.01 16.34 -5.29
C LYS A 457 6.81 16.05 -4.02
N SER A 458 8.14 16.03 -4.12
CA SER A 458 9.04 15.85 -2.97
C SER A 458 8.84 16.97 -1.94
N LEU A 459 8.80 18.23 -2.37
CA LEU A 459 8.58 19.37 -1.48
C LEU A 459 7.23 19.28 -0.76
N ARG A 460 6.13 18.99 -1.47
CA ARG A 460 4.79 18.81 -0.88
C ARG A 460 4.80 17.69 0.17
N ALA A 461 5.43 16.56 -0.15
CA ALA A 461 5.55 15.43 0.77
C ALA A 461 6.39 15.78 2.01
N GLN A 462 7.46 16.57 1.85
CA GLN A 462 8.30 17.04 2.96
C GLN A 462 7.55 17.99 3.90
N VAL A 463 6.80 18.94 3.35
CA VAL A 463 5.96 19.86 4.15
C VAL A 463 4.86 19.10 4.89
N LEU A 464 4.19 18.15 4.24
CA LEU A 464 3.17 17.31 4.86
C LEU A 464 3.74 16.51 6.03
N SER A 465 4.86 15.82 5.82
CA SER A 465 5.51 15.00 6.84
C SER A 465 5.94 15.83 8.04
N ALA A 466 6.60 16.98 7.80
CA ALA A 466 6.99 17.89 8.87
C ALA A 466 5.79 18.45 9.66
N SER A 467 4.67 18.73 8.98
CA SER A 467 3.44 19.21 9.62
C SER A 467 2.85 18.17 10.58
N ILE A 468 2.69 16.93 10.11
CA ILE A 468 2.07 15.87 10.91
C ILE A 468 2.98 15.38 12.03
N ASP A 469 4.29 15.28 11.82
CA ASP A 469 5.24 14.85 12.86
C ASP A 469 5.36 15.89 13.97
N THR A 470 5.29 17.19 13.64
CA THR A 470 5.26 18.28 14.62
C THR A 470 4.01 18.24 15.49
N ILE A 471 2.89 17.79 14.92
CA ILE A 471 1.62 17.66 15.65
C ILE A 471 1.50 16.29 16.33
N GLY A 472 2.32 15.32 15.93
CA GLY A 472 2.34 13.93 16.40
C GLY A 472 1.24 13.05 15.79
N TYR A 473 0.83 13.33 14.56
CA TYR A 473 -0.09 12.50 13.78
C TYR A 473 0.66 11.44 12.96
N CYS A 474 0.15 10.21 12.92
CA CYS A 474 0.77 9.08 12.23
C CYS A 474 0.72 9.23 10.70
N LEU A 475 1.88 9.16 10.03
CA LEU A 475 2.00 9.14 8.56
C LEU A 475 1.17 8.03 7.91
N LEU A 476 1.14 6.82 8.50
CA LEU A 476 0.37 5.68 7.98
C LEU A 476 -1.16 5.82 8.15
N ALA A 477 -1.62 6.87 8.83
CA ALA A 477 -3.04 7.18 8.97
C ALA A 477 -3.50 8.28 8.00
N LEU A 478 -2.70 8.62 6.99
CA LEU A 478 -3.12 9.53 5.93
C LEU A 478 -4.04 8.80 4.92
N PRO A 479 -5.22 9.37 4.62
CA PRO A 479 -6.08 8.84 3.56
C PRO A 479 -5.48 9.13 2.17
N LEU A 480 -6.08 8.56 1.10
CA LEU A 480 -5.69 8.82 -0.29
C LEU A 480 -5.69 10.32 -0.66
N LYS A 481 -6.51 11.12 0.04
CA LYS A 481 -6.52 12.59 -0.03
C LYS A 481 -5.84 13.16 1.21
N PRO A 482 -4.50 13.16 1.29
CA PRO A 482 -3.77 13.42 2.53
C PRO A 482 -4.07 14.80 3.11
N TYR A 483 -4.32 15.80 2.27
CA TYR A 483 -4.60 17.18 2.67
C TYR A 483 -5.79 17.37 3.61
N LEU A 484 -6.76 16.44 3.62
CA LEU A 484 -7.90 16.51 4.54
C LEU A 484 -7.48 16.46 6.01
N VAL A 485 -6.27 15.97 6.30
CA VAL A 485 -5.71 15.94 7.65
C VAL A 485 -5.52 17.35 8.21
N TYR A 486 -5.22 18.36 7.39
CA TYR A 486 -4.94 19.71 7.88
C TYR A 486 -6.18 20.36 8.49
N ASP A 487 -7.34 20.20 7.85
CA ASP A 487 -8.63 20.68 8.37
C ASP A 487 -8.94 20.00 9.72
N PHE A 488 -8.79 18.67 9.78
CA PHE A 488 -8.98 17.91 11.02
C PHE A 488 -8.06 18.39 12.16
N LEU A 489 -6.76 18.53 11.89
CA LEU A 489 -5.79 18.94 12.90
C LEU A 489 -6.07 20.37 13.38
N ALA A 490 -6.39 21.28 12.47
CA ALA A 490 -6.76 22.65 12.79
C ALA A 490 -7.98 22.71 13.72
N GLU A 491 -9.05 21.99 13.41
CA GLU A 491 -10.26 21.92 14.24
C GLU A 491 -9.99 21.30 15.62
N ALA A 492 -9.28 20.15 15.66
CA ALA A 492 -9.01 19.43 16.90
C ALA A 492 -8.08 20.20 17.85
N ILE A 493 -7.02 20.83 17.32
CA ILE A 493 -6.09 21.66 18.10
C ILE A 493 -6.82 22.90 18.62
N SER A 494 -7.59 23.57 17.75
CA SER A 494 -8.41 24.73 18.13
C SER A 494 -9.34 24.40 19.30
N ALA A 495 -10.02 23.26 19.23
CA ALA A 495 -10.92 22.82 20.30
C ALA A 495 -10.19 22.43 21.59
N ARG A 496 -8.99 21.81 21.52
CA ARG A 496 -8.18 21.50 22.72
C ARG A 496 -7.70 22.77 23.42
N TYR A 497 -7.07 23.68 22.68
CA TYR A 497 -6.38 24.85 23.25
C TYR A 497 -7.24 26.11 23.35
N GLY A 498 -8.43 26.13 22.73
CA GLY A 498 -9.31 27.29 22.58
C GLY A 498 -8.62 28.42 21.84
N VAL A 499 -8.11 28.08 20.66
CA VAL A 499 -7.53 29.00 19.67
C VAL A 499 -8.35 28.86 18.38
N ASN A 500 -8.06 29.67 17.36
CA ASN A 500 -8.70 29.59 16.05
C ASN A 500 -7.65 29.33 14.98
N LEU A 501 -7.18 28.09 14.90
CA LEU A 501 -6.20 27.64 13.93
C LEU A 501 -6.89 27.32 12.60
N THR A 502 -6.28 27.73 11.51
CA THR A 502 -6.66 27.39 10.14
C THR A 502 -5.77 26.27 9.59
N LYS A 503 -6.22 25.61 8.53
CA LYS A 503 -5.41 24.58 7.83
C LYS A 503 -4.09 25.14 7.29
N ASP A 504 -4.06 26.39 6.82
CA ASP A 504 -2.86 27.02 6.27
C ASP A 504 -1.83 27.30 7.37
N GLU A 505 -2.29 27.61 8.59
CA GLU A 505 -1.42 27.71 9.76
C GLU A 505 -0.83 26.36 10.16
N VAL A 506 -1.59 25.25 10.03
CA VAL A 506 -1.04 23.89 10.21
C VAL A 506 0.08 23.61 9.20
N VAL A 507 -0.13 23.93 7.92
CA VAL A 507 0.89 23.79 6.87
C VAL A 507 2.12 24.65 7.18
N ASN A 508 1.91 25.89 7.65
CA ASN A 508 2.98 26.79 8.02
C ASN A 508 3.81 26.26 9.21
N ILE A 509 3.21 25.56 10.18
CA ILE A 509 3.96 24.89 11.26
C ILE A 509 4.97 23.88 10.67
N GLY A 510 4.58 23.12 9.64
CA GLY A 510 5.49 22.21 8.95
C GLY A 510 6.62 22.93 8.20
N ARG A 511 6.29 24.04 7.50
CA ARG A 511 7.29 24.86 6.79
C ARG A 511 8.30 25.48 7.75
N GLU A 512 7.85 26.02 8.87
CA GLU A 512 8.74 26.59 9.90
C GLU A 512 9.60 25.51 10.54
N THR A 513 9.06 24.30 10.75
CA THR A 513 9.86 23.17 11.23
C THR A 513 11.02 22.86 10.29
N LEU A 514 10.75 22.77 8.97
CA LEU A 514 11.81 22.53 7.98
C LEU A 514 12.83 23.67 7.96
N ARG A 515 12.41 24.93 8.10
CA ARG A 515 13.33 26.07 8.18
C ARG A 515 14.27 26.00 9.37
N GLU A 516 13.75 25.66 10.54
CA GLU A 516 14.54 25.49 11.76
C GLU A 516 15.58 24.37 11.57
N GLU A 517 15.17 23.22 11.01
CA GLU A 517 16.07 22.10 10.77
C GLU A 517 17.15 22.42 9.73
N LEU A 518 16.80 23.10 8.65
CA LEU A 518 17.74 23.55 7.63
C LEU A 518 18.74 24.57 8.21
N ALA A 519 18.29 25.47 9.09
CA ALA A 519 19.16 26.43 9.77
C ALA A 519 20.19 25.73 10.67
N PHE A 520 19.75 24.76 11.48
CA PHE A 520 20.64 23.96 12.32
C PHE A 520 21.69 23.22 11.47
N ASN A 521 21.24 22.55 10.41
CA ASN A 521 22.13 21.79 9.53
C ASN A 521 23.12 22.66 8.77
N LYS A 522 22.70 23.85 8.33
CA LYS A 522 23.63 24.82 7.72
C LYS A 522 24.73 25.20 8.71
N ALA A 523 24.38 25.49 9.97
CA ALA A 523 25.36 25.82 11.00
C ALA A 523 26.24 24.63 11.41
N ALA A 524 25.73 23.40 11.26
CA ALA A 524 26.47 22.16 11.51
C ALA A 524 27.42 21.74 10.37
N GLY A 525 27.38 22.41 9.21
CA GLY A 525 28.15 22.01 8.02
C GLY A 525 27.62 20.73 7.37
N PHE A 526 26.34 20.41 7.55
CA PHE A 526 25.75 19.11 7.16
C PHE A 526 25.96 18.74 5.69
N ASN A 527 25.79 19.70 4.78
CA ASN A 527 26.00 19.47 3.35
C ASN A 527 27.49 19.51 2.92
N GLU A 528 28.40 19.94 3.80
CA GLU A 528 29.85 19.95 3.55
C GLU A 528 30.50 18.63 3.97
N ILE A 529 29.91 17.95 4.96
CA ILE A 529 30.41 16.68 5.51
C ILE A 529 30.07 15.48 4.59
N HIS A 530 28.97 15.58 3.85
CA HIS A 530 28.43 14.47 3.07
C HIS A 530 28.42 14.77 1.58
N GLU A 531 28.70 13.73 0.80
CA GLU A 531 28.33 13.72 -0.61
C GLU A 531 26.81 13.82 -0.77
N ARG A 532 26.37 14.50 -1.83
CA ARG A 532 24.95 14.73 -2.11
C ARG A 532 24.22 13.40 -2.36
N TYR A 533 24.85 12.50 -3.10
CA TYR A 533 24.36 11.16 -3.41
C TYR A 533 25.54 10.23 -3.73
N PRO A 534 25.38 8.91 -3.55
CA PRO A 534 26.40 7.95 -3.93
C PRO A 534 26.42 7.76 -5.45
N GLN A 535 27.60 7.76 -6.06
CA GLN A 535 27.79 7.79 -7.52
C GLN A 535 26.96 6.74 -8.28
N PHE A 536 26.84 5.52 -7.75
CA PHE A 536 26.14 4.42 -8.41
C PHE A 536 24.67 4.71 -8.74
N ILE A 537 23.99 5.61 -8.02
CA ILE A 537 22.58 5.91 -8.35
C ILE A 537 22.45 6.70 -9.66
N ARG A 538 23.49 7.44 -10.06
CA ARG A 538 23.54 8.21 -11.30
C ARG A 538 23.97 7.32 -12.48
N GLU A 539 24.82 6.34 -12.23
CA GLU A 539 25.53 5.59 -13.27
C GLU A 539 24.99 4.18 -13.50
N GLU A 540 24.58 3.47 -12.44
CA GLU A 540 24.11 2.10 -12.55
C GLU A 540 22.62 2.04 -12.87
N ILE A 541 22.30 1.50 -14.03
CA ILE A 541 20.94 1.16 -14.45
C ILE A 541 20.34 0.15 -13.46
N LEU A 542 19.19 0.46 -12.86
CA LEU A 542 18.45 -0.42 -11.96
C LEU A 542 17.57 -1.41 -12.76
N PRO A 543 17.86 -2.72 -12.80
CA PRO A 543 16.99 -3.68 -13.45
C PRO A 543 15.80 -4.06 -12.54
N PRO A 544 14.62 -4.44 -13.10
CA PRO A 544 14.26 -4.39 -14.51
C PRO A 544 13.61 -3.04 -14.93
N SER A 545 13.55 -2.04 -14.05
CA SER A 545 12.97 -0.73 -14.37
C SER A 545 13.83 0.06 -15.37
N ASN A 546 15.10 -0.31 -15.51
CA ASN A 546 16.10 0.31 -16.36
C ASN A 546 16.21 1.83 -16.15
N CYS A 547 16.05 2.26 -14.90
CA CYS A 547 16.11 3.65 -14.51
C CYS A 547 17.43 3.97 -13.81
N VAL A 548 17.84 5.24 -13.91
CA VAL A 548 18.85 5.88 -13.06
C VAL A 548 18.20 7.08 -12.36
N PHE A 549 18.86 7.65 -11.35
CA PHE A 549 18.45 8.92 -10.78
C PHE A 549 18.94 10.04 -11.71
N ASP A 550 18.05 10.67 -12.47
CA ASP A 550 18.36 11.62 -13.55
C ASP A 550 17.72 13.00 -13.34
N ILE A 551 17.35 13.34 -12.11
CA ILE A 551 16.90 14.70 -11.77
C ILE A 551 18.10 15.64 -11.80
N GLU A 552 18.00 16.79 -12.47
CA GLU A 552 19.13 17.70 -12.58
C GLU A 552 19.47 18.35 -11.23
N ASP A 553 20.76 18.50 -10.95
CA ASP A 553 21.23 19.10 -9.69
C ASP A 553 20.71 20.54 -9.51
N SER A 554 20.61 21.30 -10.59
CA SER A 554 20.04 22.65 -10.58
C SER A 554 18.55 22.68 -10.20
N GLU A 555 17.80 21.62 -10.50
CA GLU A 555 16.40 21.51 -10.10
C GLU A 555 16.28 21.21 -8.60
N ILE A 556 17.16 20.35 -8.06
CA ILE A 556 17.21 20.02 -6.64
C ILE A 556 17.58 21.26 -5.81
N ASP A 557 18.52 22.08 -6.29
CA ASP A 557 19.03 23.25 -5.58
C ASP A 557 17.97 24.34 -5.39
N THR A 558 16.97 24.41 -6.27
CA THR A 558 15.86 25.37 -6.19
C THR A 558 14.66 24.86 -5.37
N LEU A 559 14.70 23.63 -4.86
CA LEU A 559 13.57 23.02 -4.14
C LEU A 559 13.09 23.92 -2.99
N TRP A 560 14.01 24.46 -2.20
CA TRP A 560 13.67 25.26 -1.02
C TRP A 560 13.19 26.68 -1.33
N ASP A 561 13.43 27.19 -2.55
CA ASP A 561 12.95 28.51 -2.98
C ASP A 561 11.41 28.54 -3.02
N ASN A 562 10.79 27.39 -3.27
CA ASN A 562 9.35 27.24 -3.37
C ASN A 562 8.65 26.92 -2.03
N LEU A 563 9.41 26.79 -0.92
CA LEU A 563 8.88 26.32 0.36
C LEU A 563 7.66 27.13 0.86
N LEU A 564 7.67 28.45 0.62
CA LEU A 564 6.56 29.34 0.99
C LEU A 564 5.49 29.53 -0.09
N ILE A 565 5.83 29.27 -1.35
CA ILE A 565 4.99 29.63 -2.50
C ILE A 565 4.04 28.49 -2.86
N ILE A 566 4.48 27.24 -2.67
CA ILE A 566 3.76 26.06 -3.12
C ILE A 566 2.39 25.92 -2.44
N LYS A 567 1.32 25.78 -3.24
CA LYS A 567 -0.04 25.50 -2.76
C LYS A 567 -0.41 24.06 -3.10
N GLU A 568 -1.33 23.47 -2.34
CA GLU A 568 -1.88 22.18 -2.72
C GLU A 568 -2.84 22.31 -3.89
N GLU A 569 -2.61 21.51 -4.94
CA GLU A 569 -3.49 21.43 -6.09
C GLU A 569 -4.55 20.35 -5.89
N LYS A 570 -5.77 20.63 -6.38
CA LYS A 570 -6.90 19.71 -6.34
C LYS A 570 -7.00 18.81 -7.59
N VAL A 571 -5.99 18.83 -8.46
CA VAL A 571 -6.00 18.14 -9.75
C VAL A 571 -5.16 16.85 -9.65
N PRO A 572 -5.63 15.71 -10.18
CA PRO A 572 -4.82 14.49 -10.21
C PRO A 572 -3.57 14.66 -11.09
N ASP A 573 -2.42 14.19 -10.59
CA ASP A 573 -1.10 14.39 -11.20
C ASP A 573 -0.98 13.89 -12.66
N SER A 574 -1.65 12.78 -13.00
CA SER A 574 -1.75 12.24 -14.36
C SER A 574 -2.80 11.12 -14.42
N PHE A 575 -3.39 10.90 -15.59
CA PHE A 575 -4.20 9.71 -15.87
C PHE A 575 -3.92 9.26 -17.31
N ARG A 576 -3.95 7.94 -17.55
CA ARG A 576 -3.64 7.38 -18.87
C ARG A 576 -4.91 6.93 -19.55
N ILE A 577 -5.13 7.39 -20.77
CA ILE A 577 -6.18 6.86 -21.65
C ILE A 577 -5.54 5.77 -22.51
N TYR A 578 -5.95 4.52 -22.29
CA TYR A 578 -5.60 3.41 -23.17
C TYR A 578 -6.64 3.35 -24.29
N LEU A 579 -6.22 3.66 -25.51
CA LEU A 579 -7.07 3.44 -26.67
C LEU A 579 -6.98 1.96 -27.08
N PRO A 580 -8.11 1.28 -27.29
CA PRO A 580 -8.08 -0.12 -27.69
C PRO A 580 -7.57 -0.29 -29.12
N SER A 581 -7.10 -1.50 -29.39
CA SER A 581 -6.59 -1.94 -30.68
C SER A 581 -7.69 -1.94 -31.77
N SER A 582 -7.31 -2.19 -33.02
CA SER A 582 -8.21 -2.14 -34.18
C SER A 582 -9.50 -2.96 -33.98
N ILE A 583 -10.64 -2.27 -33.97
CA ILE A 583 -11.97 -2.87 -33.86
C ILE A 583 -12.71 -2.77 -35.19
N LEU A 584 -13.35 -3.86 -35.62
CA LEU A 584 -14.25 -3.87 -36.75
C LEU A 584 -15.62 -4.39 -36.30
N VAL A 585 -16.65 -3.57 -36.51
CA VAL A 585 -18.01 -3.84 -36.05
C VAL A 585 -18.95 -3.85 -37.24
N GLY A 586 -19.82 -4.86 -37.31
CA GLY A 586 -20.86 -4.91 -38.33
C GLY A 586 -21.22 -6.34 -38.71
N PRO A 587 -22.35 -6.54 -39.41
CA PRO A 587 -22.72 -7.85 -39.91
C PRO A 587 -21.64 -8.37 -40.87
N ASP A 588 -21.33 -9.67 -40.78
CA ASP A 588 -20.42 -10.37 -41.68
C ASP A 588 -18.94 -9.94 -41.57
N VAL A 589 -18.55 -9.17 -40.56
CA VAL A 589 -17.14 -8.77 -40.36
C VAL A 589 -16.25 -9.97 -40.04
N VAL A 590 -16.80 -11.11 -39.60
CA VAL A 590 -16.06 -12.36 -39.37
C VAL A 590 -15.33 -12.84 -40.62
N TYR A 591 -15.83 -12.54 -41.84
CA TYR A 591 -15.16 -12.91 -43.09
C TYR A 591 -13.85 -12.15 -43.33
N GLN A 592 -13.55 -11.11 -42.54
CA GLN A 592 -12.26 -10.42 -42.60
C GLN A 592 -11.18 -11.09 -41.75
N ALA A 593 -11.53 -12.06 -40.87
CA ALA A 593 -10.61 -12.66 -39.91
C ALA A 593 -9.30 -13.14 -40.54
N GLY A 594 -9.36 -13.96 -41.60
CA GLY A 594 -8.16 -14.50 -42.24
C GLY A 594 -7.26 -13.43 -42.85
N LYS A 595 -7.83 -12.40 -43.49
CA LYS A 595 -7.06 -11.27 -44.03
C LYS A 595 -6.37 -10.47 -42.94
N MET A 596 -7.05 -10.29 -41.81
CA MET A 596 -6.54 -9.52 -40.68
C MET A 596 -5.43 -10.25 -39.93
N VAL A 597 -5.54 -11.58 -39.76
CA VAL A 597 -4.46 -12.41 -39.20
C VAL A 597 -3.21 -12.32 -40.07
N LYS A 598 -3.35 -12.48 -41.40
CA LYS A 598 -2.24 -12.39 -42.34
C LYS A 598 -1.54 -11.02 -42.32
N ARG A 599 -2.30 -9.93 -42.22
CA ARG A 599 -1.74 -8.57 -42.11
C ARG A 599 -0.88 -8.38 -40.86
N GLN A 600 -1.13 -9.16 -39.81
CA GLN A 600 -0.36 -9.16 -38.56
C GLN A 600 0.74 -10.24 -38.54
N GLY A 601 0.96 -10.94 -39.65
CA GLY A 601 2.03 -11.94 -39.79
C GLY A 601 1.73 -13.34 -39.24
N GLY A 602 0.49 -13.64 -38.82
CA GLY A 602 0.12 -14.97 -38.34
C GLY A 602 -0.10 -15.99 -39.47
N ASN A 603 0.28 -17.25 -39.24
CA ASN A 603 0.18 -18.34 -40.22
C ASN A 603 -0.55 -19.57 -39.69
N ARG A 604 -0.36 -19.92 -38.41
CA ARG A 604 -0.94 -21.10 -37.77
C ARG A 604 -1.73 -20.71 -36.53
N VAL A 605 -3.05 -20.83 -36.66
CA VAL A 605 -4.01 -20.33 -35.68
C VAL A 605 -4.47 -21.44 -34.74
N LEU A 606 -4.38 -21.19 -33.44
CA LEU A 606 -5.17 -21.92 -32.44
C LEU A 606 -6.50 -21.21 -32.22
N ILE A 607 -7.59 -21.87 -32.63
CA ILE A 607 -8.95 -21.45 -32.33
C ILE A 607 -9.30 -21.94 -30.93
N VAL A 608 -9.62 -21.01 -30.02
CA VAL A 608 -9.99 -21.29 -28.63
C VAL A 608 -11.49 -21.07 -28.47
N THR A 609 -12.24 -22.12 -28.12
CA THR A 609 -13.71 -22.05 -28.11
C THR A 609 -14.32 -23.05 -27.13
N ASP A 610 -15.63 -22.92 -26.87
CA ASP A 610 -16.39 -23.85 -26.04
C ASP A 610 -17.16 -24.89 -26.88
N PRO A 611 -17.56 -26.03 -26.28
CA PRO A 611 -18.30 -27.09 -26.99
C PRO A 611 -19.64 -26.62 -27.60
N GLY A 612 -20.27 -25.59 -27.02
CA GLY A 612 -21.54 -25.04 -27.50
C GLY A 612 -21.40 -24.35 -28.85
N ILE A 613 -20.35 -23.55 -29.03
CA ILE A 613 -20.04 -22.86 -30.29
C ILE A 613 -19.68 -23.85 -31.41
N VAL A 614 -19.00 -24.95 -31.06
CA VAL A 614 -18.76 -26.06 -32.00
C VAL A 614 -20.08 -26.71 -32.43
N LYS A 615 -20.97 -27.02 -31.47
CA LYS A 615 -22.28 -27.64 -31.75
C LYS A 615 -23.16 -26.75 -32.64
N LEU A 616 -23.04 -25.44 -32.55
CA LEU A 616 -23.74 -24.47 -33.41
C LEU A 616 -23.12 -24.32 -34.82
N GLY A 617 -22.00 -25.01 -35.10
CA GLY A 617 -21.29 -24.95 -36.38
C GLY A 617 -20.57 -23.62 -36.64
N ILE A 618 -20.48 -22.73 -35.65
CA ILE A 618 -19.84 -21.42 -35.77
C ILE A 618 -18.32 -21.58 -35.87
N ALA A 619 -17.73 -22.43 -35.02
CA ALA A 619 -16.28 -22.72 -35.07
C ALA A 619 -15.86 -23.31 -36.43
N LEU A 620 -16.66 -24.23 -36.99
CA LEU A 620 -16.41 -24.82 -38.31
C LEU A 620 -16.46 -23.79 -39.44
N LYS A 621 -17.37 -22.81 -39.37
CA LYS A 621 -17.42 -21.70 -40.32
C LYS A 621 -16.14 -20.86 -40.25
N LEU A 622 -15.66 -20.54 -39.05
CA LEU A 622 -14.40 -19.82 -38.89
C LEU A 622 -13.22 -20.61 -39.45
N VAL A 623 -13.13 -21.92 -39.18
CA VAL A 623 -12.08 -22.78 -39.75
C VAL A 623 -12.07 -22.67 -41.28
N LYS A 624 -13.23 -22.72 -41.93
CA LYS A 624 -13.34 -22.55 -43.38
C LYS A 624 -12.85 -21.18 -43.83
N ILE A 625 -13.32 -20.10 -43.18
CA ILE A 625 -12.91 -18.71 -43.50
C ILE A 625 -11.38 -18.55 -43.43
N LEU A 626 -10.75 -19.10 -42.39
CA LEU A 626 -9.30 -19.02 -42.21
C LEU A 626 -8.54 -19.85 -43.25
N LYS A 627 -8.99 -21.09 -43.52
CA LYS A 627 -8.39 -21.96 -44.55
C LYS A 627 -8.51 -21.38 -45.96
N ASP A 628 -9.63 -20.75 -46.29
CA ASP A 628 -9.83 -20.08 -47.59
C ASP A 628 -8.85 -18.92 -47.80
N THR A 629 -8.28 -18.38 -46.71
CA THR A 629 -7.19 -17.39 -46.78
C THR A 629 -5.80 -18.01 -46.75
N GLY A 630 -5.67 -19.34 -46.69
CA GLY A 630 -4.39 -20.06 -46.64
C GLY A 630 -3.73 -20.10 -45.26
N LEU A 631 -4.52 -20.05 -44.18
CA LEU A 631 -4.04 -20.23 -42.80
C LEU A 631 -4.24 -21.68 -42.35
N GLU A 632 -3.28 -22.18 -41.58
CA GLU A 632 -3.42 -23.45 -40.86
C GLU A 632 -4.21 -23.24 -39.57
N THR A 633 -5.07 -24.19 -39.21
CA THR A 633 -5.99 -24.04 -38.07
C THR A 633 -5.98 -25.28 -37.19
N ILE A 634 -5.78 -25.07 -35.89
CA ILE A 634 -5.93 -26.06 -34.83
C ILE A 634 -7.10 -25.61 -33.96
N GLN A 635 -7.95 -26.55 -33.53
CA GLN A 635 -9.12 -26.21 -32.70
C GLN A 635 -8.93 -26.78 -31.30
N PHE A 636 -9.06 -25.93 -30.28
CA PHE A 636 -9.20 -26.30 -28.88
C PHE A 636 -10.60 -25.90 -28.39
N SER A 637 -11.45 -26.89 -28.15
CA SER A 637 -12.89 -26.70 -27.92
C SER A 637 -13.36 -27.09 -26.51
N GLU A 638 -12.45 -27.14 -25.54
CA GLU A 638 -12.76 -27.61 -24.17
C GLU A 638 -12.90 -26.47 -23.16
N VAL A 639 -13.12 -25.24 -23.63
CA VAL A 639 -13.30 -24.08 -22.74
C VAL A 639 -14.57 -24.28 -21.90
N GLU A 640 -14.38 -24.29 -20.59
CA GLU A 640 -15.46 -24.24 -19.59
C GLU A 640 -15.78 -22.79 -19.21
N PRO A 641 -17.01 -22.48 -18.76
CA PRO A 641 -17.31 -21.20 -18.10
C PRO A 641 -16.37 -20.97 -16.91
N ASP A 642 -15.97 -19.72 -16.69
CA ASP A 642 -15.04 -19.32 -15.62
C ASP A 642 -13.72 -20.14 -15.63
N PRO A 643 -12.87 -19.94 -16.65
CA PRO A 643 -11.84 -20.91 -17.03
C PRO A 643 -10.84 -21.17 -15.90
N SER A 644 -10.54 -22.45 -15.68
CA SER A 644 -9.56 -22.89 -14.69
C SER A 644 -8.11 -22.76 -15.17
N ILE A 645 -7.17 -22.81 -14.22
CA ILE A 645 -5.74 -22.95 -14.53
C ILE A 645 -5.52 -24.19 -15.43
N GLU A 646 -6.18 -25.29 -15.15
CA GLU A 646 -6.00 -26.56 -15.85
C GLU A 646 -6.42 -26.49 -17.33
N VAL A 647 -7.54 -25.83 -17.65
CA VAL A 647 -7.99 -25.67 -19.06
C VAL A 647 -7.03 -24.78 -19.85
N ILE A 648 -6.51 -23.72 -19.21
CA ILE A 648 -5.51 -22.84 -19.81
C ILE A 648 -4.21 -23.60 -20.10
N GLU A 649 -3.72 -24.39 -19.14
CA GLU A 649 -2.50 -25.18 -19.32
C GLU A 649 -2.65 -26.23 -20.42
N LYS A 650 -3.84 -26.82 -20.58
CA LYS A 650 -4.13 -27.74 -21.67
C LYS A 650 -4.09 -27.04 -23.03
N GLY A 651 -4.75 -25.89 -23.15
CA GLY A 651 -4.72 -25.09 -24.39
C GLY A 651 -3.31 -24.62 -24.75
N ALA A 652 -2.48 -24.27 -23.75
CA ALA A 652 -1.09 -23.90 -23.94
C ALA A 652 -0.24 -25.05 -24.52
N ARG A 653 -0.40 -26.27 -24.00
CA ARG A 653 0.29 -27.46 -24.57
C ARG A 653 -0.09 -27.68 -26.03
N ILE A 654 -1.38 -27.60 -26.37
CA ILE A 654 -1.85 -27.76 -27.75
C ILE A 654 -1.29 -26.67 -28.66
N TYR A 655 -1.22 -25.43 -28.17
CA TYR A 655 -0.61 -24.32 -28.90
C TYR A 655 0.85 -24.61 -29.25
N GLU A 656 1.64 -25.05 -28.28
CA GLU A 656 3.07 -25.36 -28.43
C GLU A 656 3.30 -26.59 -29.31
N GLU A 657 2.63 -27.71 -29.02
CA GLU A 657 2.78 -28.98 -29.77
C GLU A 657 2.42 -28.84 -31.25
N ALA A 658 1.42 -28.01 -31.55
CA ALA A 658 1.00 -27.78 -32.93
C ALA A 658 1.81 -26.67 -33.63
N GLY A 659 2.69 -25.95 -32.93
CA GLY A 659 3.51 -24.87 -33.48
C GLY A 659 2.71 -23.62 -33.89
N CYS A 660 1.64 -23.30 -33.15
CA CYS A 660 0.79 -22.15 -33.44
C CYS A 660 1.52 -20.82 -33.22
N ASP A 661 1.13 -19.78 -33.95
CA ASP A 661 1.67 -18.41 -33.84
C ASP A 661 0.57 -17.35 -33.59
N CYS A 662 -0.70 -17.75 -33.60
CA CYS A 662 -1.84 -16.88 -33.40
C CYS A 662 -2.94 -17.55 -32.56
N LEU A 663 -3.60 -16.78 -31.69
CA LEU A 663 -4.76 -17.17 -30.89
C LEU A 663 -6.00 -16.44 -31.41
N ILE A 664 -7.04 -17.20 -31.78
CA ILE A 664 -8.36 -16.66 -32.07
C ILE A 664 -9.38 -17.27 -31.12
N PRO A 665 -9.69 -16.60 -29.99
CA PRO A 665 -10.87 -16.95 -29.22
C PRO A 665 -12.13 -16.59 -30.01
N ILE A 666 -12.98 -17.60 -30.26
CA ILE A 666 -14.35 -17.43 -30.77
C ILE A 666 -15.33 -17.99 -29.75
N GLY A 667 -16.06 -17.10 -29.08
CA GLY A 667 -16.89 -17.48 -27.94
C GLY A 667 -17.25 -16.30 -27.06
N GLY A 668 -17.72 -16.58 -25.84
CA GLY A 668 -17.90 -15.55 -24.82
C GLY A 668 -16.61 -15.19 -24.08
N GLY A 669 -16.73 -14.37 -23.03
CA GLY A 669 -15.60 -13.91 -22.22
C GLY A 669 -14.68 -15.03 -21.71
N SER A 670 -15.24 -16.20 -21.34
CA SER A 670 -14.43 -17.36 -20.92
C SER A 670 -13.49 -17.88 -22.00
N SER A 671 -13.89 -17.86 -23.29
CA SER A 671 -12.98 -18.23 -24.39
C SER A 671 -11.88 -17.20 -24.59
N ILE A 672 -12.22 -15.91 -24.48
CA ILE A 672 -11.26 -14.81 -24.62
C ILE A 672 -10.25 -14.81 -23.46
N ASP A 673 -10.71 -14.95 -22.23
CA ASP A 673 -9.88 -15.01 -21.04
C ASP A 673 -9.01 -16.28 -21.02
N THR A 674 -9.53 -17.41 -21.52
CA THR A 674 -8.71 -18.63 -21.72
C THR A 674 -7.58 -18.35 -22.70
N ALA A 675 -7.86 -17.71 -23.84
CA ALA A 675 -6.82 -17.37 -24.82
C ALA A 675 -5.78 -16.39 -24.26
N LYS A 676 -6.20 -15.37 -23.50
CA LYS A 676 -5.28 -14.48 -22.77
C LYS A 676 -4.41 -15.26 -21.78
N GLY A 677 -5.00 -16.18 -21.02
CA GLY A 677 -4.26 -17.06 -20.11
C GLY A 677 -3.26 -17.96 -20.84
N ILE A 678 -3.64 -18.52 -22.00
CA ILE A 678 -2.75 -19.31 -22.85
C ILE A 678 -1.57 -18.45 -23.30
N ALA A 679 -1.83 -17.23 -23.78
CA ALA A 679 -0.78 -16.29 -24.19
C ALA A 679 0.24 -16.03 -23.07
N VAL A 680 -0.21 -15.85 -21.82
CA VAL A 680 0.70 -15.72 -20.67
C VAL A 680 1.46 -17.02 -20.40
N LYS A 681 0.76 -18.16 -20.37
CA LYS A 681 1.37 -19.45 -20.05
C LYS A 681 2.47 -19.82 -21.04
N ILE A 682 2.24 -19.62 -22.34
CA ILE A 682 3.22 -20.00 -23.36
C ILE A 682 4.40 -19.03 -23.43
N SER A 683 4.18 -17.73 -23.21
CA SER A 683 5.27 -16.75 -23.27
C SER A 683 6.13 -16.74 -22.03
N GLN A 684 5.57 -17.08 -20.85
CA GLN A 684 6.23 -16.90 -19.56
C GLN A 684 6.50 -18.21 -18.81
N GLY A 685 5.80 -19.30 -19.15
CA GLY A 685 5.93 -20.60 -18.49
C GLY A 685 5.39 -20.63 -17.05
N GLY A 686 5.90 -21.56 -16.23
CA GLY A 686 5.68 -21.58 -14.79
C GLY A 686 4.23 -21.76 -14.31
N ASN A 687 3.96 -21.47 -13.03
CA ASN A 687 2.62 -21.57 -12.43
C ASN A 687 1.86 -20.26 -12.65
N LEU A 688 0.63 -20.33 -13.20
CA LEU A 688 -0.18 -19.14 -13.50
C LEU A 688 -0.47 -18.24 -12.29
N ARG A 689 -0.42 -18.79 -11.06
CA ARG A 689 -0.56 -18.01 -9.81
C ARG A 689 0.55 -16.98 -9.62
N LYS A 690 1.70 -17.14 -10.27
CA LYS A 690 2.78 -16.14 -10.25
C LYS A 690 2.35 -14.84 -10.92
N TYR A 691 1.44 -14.90 -11.89
CA TYR A 691 0.99 -13.74 -12.68
C TYR A 691 -0.26 -13.05 -12.13
N ASP A 692 -0.71 -13.42 -10.93
CA ASP A 692 -1.80 -12.74 -10.23
C ASP A 692 -1.46 -11.25 -10.02
N LEU A 693 -2.36 -10.35 -10.43
CA LEU A 693 -2.22 -8.90 -10.26
C LEU A 693 -1.91 -8.53 -8.81
N MET A 694 -2.62 -9.15 -7.85
CA MET A 694 -2.44 -8.84 -6.43
C MET A 694 -1.06 -9.26 -5.92
N ARG A 695 -0.36 -10.16 -6.62
CA ARG A 695 1.01 -10.60 -6.30
C ARG A 695 2.09 -9.84 -7.06
N GLY A 696 1.73 -8.75 -7.75
CA GLY A 696 2.63 -8.00 -8.63
C GLY A 696 2.94 -8.71 -9.95
N GLY A 697 2.12 -9.69 -10.34
CA GLY A 697 2.34 -10.56 -11.49
C GLY A 697 2.45 -9.84 -12.84
N ILE A 698 1.85 -8.65 -12.95
CA ILE A 698 1.95 -7.78 -14.15
C ILE A 698 3.40 -7.56 -14.59
N ARG A 699 4.36 -7.48 -13.65
CA ARG A 699 5.77 -7.21 -13.97
C ARG A 699 6.55 -8.41 -14.49
N LEU A 700 6.02 -9.60 -14.23
CA LEU A 700 6.59 -10.87 -14.67
C LEU A 700 6.18 -11.22 -16.11
N ILE A 701 5.18 -10.54 -16.67
CA ILE A 701 4.75 -10.73 -18.05
C ILE A 701 5.59 -9.84 -18.96
N LYS A 702 6.41 -10.44 -19.82
CA LYS A 702 7.27 -9.73 -20.78
C LYS A 702 6.77 -9.90 -22.21
N PRO A 703 6.59 -8.81 -22.99
CA PRO A 703 6.35 -8.91 -24.43
C PRO A 703 7.55 -9.53 -25.17
N PRO A 704 7.34 -10.11 -26.37
CA PRO A 704 6.06 -10.23 -27.07
C PRO A 704 5.17 -11.37 -26.54
N LEU A 705 3.86 -11.14 -26.54
CA LEU A 705 2.86 -12.19 -26.40
C LEU A 705 2.34 -12.61 -27.79
N PRO A 706 1.78 -13.81 -27.96
CA PRO A 706 1.14 -14.23 -29.21
C PRO A 706 0.12 -13.23 -29.74
N LEU A 707 -0.03 -13.22 -31.07
CA LEU A 707 -1.08 -12.45 -31.71
C LEU A 707 -2.46 -12.93 -31.25
N LEU A 708 -3.19 -12.07 -30.56
CA LEU A 708 -4.54 -12.34 -30.05
C LEU A 708 -5.60 -11.54 -30.84
N MET A 709 -6.53 -12.24 -31.49
CA MET A 709 -7.68 -11.65 -32.18
C MET A 709 -8.99 -12.21 -31.61
N ALA A 710 -9.81 -11.35 -31.00
CA ALA A 710 -11.05 -11.76 -30.36
C ALA A 710 -12.25 -11.69 -31.31
N ILE A 711 -13.07 -12.75 -31.31
CA ILE A 711 -14.34 -12.82 -32.04
C ILE A 711 -15.46 -13.17 -31.04
N PRO A 712 -16.02 -12.18 -30.33
CA PRO A 712 -17.07 -12.43 -29.36
C PRO A 712 -18.34 -12.97 -30.00
N THR A 713 -18.90 -14.04 -29.45
CA THR A 713 -20.22 -14.59 -29.83
C THR A 713 -21.30 -14.29 -28.78
N THR A 714 -20.94 -13.52 -27.74
CA THR A 714 -21.84 -13.03 -26.69
C THR A 714 -21.59 -11.56 -26.41
N SER A 715 -22.62 -10.85 -25.97
CA SER A 715 -22.55 -9.43 -25.58
C SER A 715 -22.60 -9.30 -24.06
N GLY A 716 -21.47 -9.51 -23.38
CA GLY A 716 -21.38 -9.49 -21.90
C GLY A 716 -20.10 -8.84 -21.39
N THR A 717 -19.08 -9.66 -21.16
CA THR A 717 -17.85 -9.26 -20.45
C THR A 717 -17.08 -8.05 -21.02
N GLY A 718 -17.16 -7.80 -22.32
CA GLY A 718 -16.27 -6.85 -22.99
C GLY A 718 -14.80 -7.29 -23.01
N SER A 719 -14.50 -8.59 -22.78
CA SER A 719 -13.12 -9.10 -22.75
C SER A 719 -12.32 -8.81 -24.02
N GLU A 720 -12.97 -8.53 -25.15
CA GLU A 720 -12.34 -8.10 -26.40
C GLU A 720 -11.61 -6.76 -26.32
N VAL A 721 -11.88 -5.93 -25.30
CA VAL A 721 -11.31 -4.59 -25.12
C VAL A 721 -10.53 -4.43 -23.80
N THR A 722 -10.58 -5.42 -22.91
CA THR A 722 -9.91 -5.37 -21.59
C THR A 722 -8.52 -5.98 -21.59
N SER A 723 -7.65 -5.49 -20.71
CA SER A 723 -6.28 -5.99 -20.48
C SER A 723 -6.18 -7.09 -19.41
N GLY A 724 -7.32 -7.52 -18.87
CA GLY A 724 -7.40 -8.55 -17.83
C GLY A 724 -7.91 -9.89 -18.36
N ALA A 725 -7.53 -10.96 -17.68
CA ALA A 725 -8.10 -12.30 -17.82
C ALA A 725 -8.49 -12.84 -16.44
N VAL A 726 -9.75 -13.25 -16.27
CA VAL A 726 -10.24 -13.86 -15.03
C VAL A 726 -9.95 -15.36 -15.07
N VAL A 727 -9.25 -15.85 -14.04
CA VAL A 727 -8.83 -17.25 -13.94
C VAL A 727 -9.32 -17.86 -12.63
N THR A 728 -9.86 -19.07 -12.69
CA THR A 728 -10.36 -19.82 -11.54
C THR A 728 -9.28 -20.75 -10.99
N ASP A 729 -8.99 -20.64 -9.70
CA ASP A 729 -8.15 -21.58 -8.96
C ASP A 729 -9.02 -22.62 -8.24
N LYS A 730 -9.27 -23.75 -8.92
CA LYS A 730 -10.03 -24.88 -8.37
C LYS A 730 -9.42 -25.45 -7.08
N ARG A 731 -8.10 -25.30 -6.86
CA ARG A 731 -7.42 -25.80 -5.66
C ARG A 731 -7.60 -24.89 -4.44
N ARG A 732 -8.06 -23.66 -4.64
CA ARG A 732 -8.31 -22.67 -3.57
C ARG A 732 -9.79 -22.36 -3.46
N LYS A 733 -10.62 -23.40 -3.30
CA LYS A 733 -12.09 -23.29 -3.18
C LYS A 733 -12.73 -22.48 -4.34
N ASN A 734 -12.28 -22.70 -5.57
CA ASN A 734 -12.74 -21.96 -6.76
C ASN A 734 -12.53 -20.44 -6.69
N ARG A 735 -11.55 -19.97 -5.92
CA ARG A 735 -11.20 -18.55 -5.87
C ARG A 735 -10.78 -18.04 -7.26
N LYS A 736 -11.36 -16.91 -7.67
CA LYS A 736 -10.97 -16.22 -8.89
C LYS A 736 -9.81 -15.26 -8.61
N PHE A 737 -8.89 -15.15 -9.56
CA PHE A 737 -7.85 -14.11 -9.59
C PHE A 737 -7.74 -13.54 -10.99
N VAL A 738 -7.10 -12.37 -11.12
CA VAL A 738 -7.02 -11.66 -12.40
C VAL A 738 -5.55 -11.55 -12.81
N ILE A 739 -5.27 -11.95 -14.04
CA ILE A 739 -3.98 -11.67 -14.70
C ILE A 739 -4.17 -10.42 -15.55
N VAL A 740 -3.35 -9.39 -15.34
CA VAL A 740 -3.47 -8.11 -16.07
C VAL A 740 -2.14 -7.73 -16.68
N HIS A 741 -2.16 -7.37 -17.96
CA HIS A 741 -1.03 -6.76 -18.65
C HIS A 741 -1.52 -6.02 -19.90
N PRO A 742 -0.96 -4.84 -20.27
CA PRO A 742 -1.40 -4.09 -21.45
C PRO A 742 -1.39 -4.89 -22.75
N GLU A 743 -0.43 -5.80 -22.93
CA GLU A 743 -0.36 -6.69 -24.12
C GLU A 743 -1.43 -7.80 -24.15
N LEU A 744 -2.23 -7.97 -23.09
CA LEU A 744 -3.35 -8.92 -23.10
C LEU A 744 -4.62 -8.36 -23.72
N THR A 745 -4.69 -7.05 -23.97
CA THR A 745 -5.77 -6.49 -24.77
C THR A 745 -5.65 -7.05 -26.20
N PRO A 746 -6.68 -7.73 -26.74
CA PRO A 746 -6.63 -8.26 -28.10
C PRO A 746 -6.18 -7.19 -29.09
N LYS A 747 -5.27 -7.55 -30.00
CA LYS A 747 -4.77 -6.62 -31.04
C LYS A 747 -5.86 -6.30 -32.06
N ILE A 748 -6.83 -7.20 -32.20
CA ILE A 748 -7.96 -7.07 -33.12
C ILE A 748 -9.22 -7.62 -32.45
N ALA A 749 -10.34 -6.90 -32.58
CA ALA A 749 -11.65 -7.37 -32.17
C ALA A 749 -12.65 -7.31 -33.34
N LEU A 750 -13.32 -8.42 -33.64
CA LEU A 750 -14.35 -8.53 -34.68
C LEU A 750 -15.73 -8.72 -34.05
N LEU A 751 -16.51 -7.64 -33.98
CA LEU A 751 -17.83 -7.64 -33.37
C LEU A 751 -18.88 -7.85 -34.46
N ASP A 752 -19.18 -9.13 -34.72
CA ASP A 752 -20.20 -9.53 -35.69
C ASP A 752 -21.54 -9.83 -34.98
N PRO A 753 -22.56 -8.95 -35.08
CA PRO A 753 -23.85 -9.15 -34.42
C PRO A 753 -24.60 -10.39 -34.95
N LYS A 754 -24.24 -10.95 -36.12
CA LYS A 754 -24.85 -12.20 -36.58
C LYS A 754 -24.43 -13.40 -35.75
N LEU A 755 -23.23 -13.37 -35.16
CA LEU A 755 -22.73 -14.45 -34.30
C LEU A 755 -23.44 -14.50 -32.94
N THR A 756 -24.14 -13.42 -32.55
CA THR A 756 -24.90 -13.36 -31.29
C THR A 756 -26.39 -13.71 -31.49
N MET A 757 -26.88 -13.78 -32.74
CA MET A 757 -28.30 -14.07 -33.04
C MET A 757 -28.75 -15.47 -32.60
N THR A 758 -27.82 -16.43 -32.50
CA THR A 758 -28.10 -17.79 -32.04
C THR A 758 -28.23 -17.92 -30.51
N MET A 759 -27.95 -16.84 -29.76
CA MET A 759 -28.09 -16.87 -28.30
C MET A 759 -29.57 -17.00 -27.91
N PRO A 760 -29.91 -17.97 -27.03
CA PRO A 760 -31.23 -18.02 -26.42
C PRO A 760 -31.58 -16.72 -25.70
N SER A 761 -32.88 -16.42 -25.58
CA SER A 761 -33.38 -15.22 -24.92
C SER A 761 -32.80 -15.06 -23.49
N LYS A 762 -32.82 -16.13 -22.69
CA LYS A 762 -32.26 -16.14 -21.32
C LYS A 762 -30.77 -15.82 -21.29
N LEU A 763 -29.98 -16.38 -22.22
CA LEU A 763 -28.54 -16.09 -22.29
C LEU A 763 -28.29 -14.64 -22.72
N THR A 764 -29.11 -14.11 -23.63
CA THR A 764 -29.06 -12.71 -24.07
C THR A 764 -29.31 -11.75 -22.91
N ALA A 765 -30.29 -12.06 -22.05
CA ALA A 765 -30.56 -11.27 -20.85
C ALA A 765 -29.38 -11.34 -19.86
N ILE A 766 -28.88 -12.54 -19.56
CA ILE A 766 -27.77 -12.76 -18.61
C ILE A 766 -26.51 -11.98 -19.03
N THR A 767 -26.08 -12.10 -20.28
CA THR A 767 -24.87 -11.39 -20.73
C THR A 767 -25.14 -9.89 -20.89
N GLY A 768 -26.34 -9.50 -21.31
CA GLY A 768 -26.69 -8.08 -21.41
C GLY A 768 -26.68 -7.36 -20.07
N ILE A 769 -27.08 -8.03 -18.99
CA ILE A 769 -26.97 -7.52 -17.62
C ILE A 769 -25.51 -7.37 -17.20
N ASP A 770 -24.67 -8.35 -17.50
CA ASP A 770 -23.23 -8.28 -17.22
C ASP A 770 -22.58 -7.04 -17.87
N ALA A 771 -22.83 -6.83 -19.16
CA ALA A 771 -22.36 -5.64 -19.88
C ALA A 771 -22.91 -4.32 -19.29
N LEU A 772 -24.18 -4.31 -18.86
CA LEU A 772 -24.81 -3.16 -18.23
C LEU A 772 -24.22 -2.87 -16.83
N SER A 773 -23.94 -3.92 -16.03
CA SER A 773 -23.31 -3.81 -14.72
C SER A 773 -21.93 -3.16 -14.82
N HIS A 774 -21.12 -3.54 -15.81
CA HIS A 774 -19.84 -2.89 -16.07
C HIS A 774 -19.95 -1.38 -16.30
N CYS A 775 -20.96 -0.94 -17.07
CA CYS A 775 -21.22 0.48 -17.27
C CYS A 775 -21.67 1.17 -15.97
N ILE A 776 -22.62 0.59 -15.25
CA ILE A 776 -23.22 1.19 -14.04
C ILE A 776 -22.24 1.26 -12.87
N GLU A 777 -21.36 0.25 -12.71
CA GLU A 777 -20.36 0.26 -11.64
C GLU A 777 -19.12 1.07 -12.02
N GLY A 778 -18.68 1.00 -13.28
CA GLY A 778 -17.50 1.72 -13.76
C GLY A 778 -17.66 3.24 -13.70
N TYR A 779 -18.88 3.76 -13.92
CA TYR A 779 -19.13 5.20 -13.94
C TYR A 779 -18.81 5.90 -12.60
N PRO A 780 -19.43 5.53 -11.46
CA PRO A 780 -19.14 6.15 -10.16
C PRO A 780 -17.89 5.59 -9.46
N SER A 781 -17.20 4.59 -10.03
CA SER A 781 -16.01 3.95 -9.42
C SER A 781 -14.97 4.99 -8.99
N LYS A 782 -14.37 4.77 -7.81
CA LYS A 782 -13.40 5.70 -7.20
C LYS A 782 -11.94 5.27 -7.35
N PHE A 783 -11.67 4.13 -7.98
CA PHE A 783 -10.30 3.64 -8.18
C PHE A 783 -9.49 4.50 -9.16
N VAL A 784 -10.13 4.99 -10.23
CA VAL A 784 -9.58 6.04 -11.12
C VAL A 784 -10.55 7.23 -11.12
N PRO A 785 -10.30 8.28 -10.32
CA PRO A 785 -11.31 9.30 -10.03
C PRO A 785 -11.63 10.23 -11.20
N TYR A 786 -10.78 10.30 -12.22
CA TYR A 786 -11.02 11.11 -13.43
C TYR A 786 -10.61 10.33 -14.68
N GLN A 787 -11.60 9.90 -15.47
CA GLN A 787 -11.36 9.22 -16.74
C GLN A 787 -12.51 9.48 -17.75
N PRO A 788 -12.50 10.62 -18.45
CA PRO A 788 -13.65 11.09 -19.23
C PRO A 788 -14.06 10.15 -20.38
N LEU A 789 -13.12 9.40 -20.97
CA LEU A 789 -13.45 8.43 -22.03
C LEU A 789 -14.28 7.25 -21.49
N ALA A 790 -13.90 6.72 -20.32
CA ALA A 790 -14.61 5.61 -19.70
C ALA A 790 -15.98 6.04 -19.16
N ASP A 791 -16.08 7.29 -18.71
CA ASP A 791 -17.34 7.92 -18.28
C ASP A 791 -18.31 8.09 -19.43
N ALA A 792 -17.84 8.63 -20.57
CA ALA A 792 -18.64 8.75 -21.78
C ALA A 792 -19.06 7.37 -22.31
N ALA A 793 -18.16 6.38 -22.29
CA ALA A 793 -18.46 5.01 -22.67
C ALA A 793 -19.58 4.41 -21.78
N ALA A 794 -19.50 4.60 -20.46
CA ALA A 794 -20.48 4.05 -19.52
C ALA A 794 -21.89 4.57 -19.81
N LEU A 795 -22.04 5.89 -19.91
CA LEU A 795 -23.33 6.53 -20.20
C LEU A 795 -23.89 6.08 -21.55
N GLN A 796 -23.04 6.00 -22.58
CA GLN A 796 -23.46 5.53 -23.89
C GLN A 796 -23.85 4.04 -23.88
N GLY A 797 -23.12 3.19 -23.16
CA GLY A 797 -23.45 1.79 -22.97
C GLY A 797 -24.81 1.59 -22.30
N VAL A 798 -25.09 2.34 -21.23
CA VAL A 798 -26.39 2.32 -20.53
C VAL A 798 -27.53 2.77 -21.44
N ARG A 799 -27.32 3.83 -22.23
CA ARG A 799 -28.29 4.31 -23.23
C ARG A 799 -28.63 3.24 -24.27
N LEU A 800 -27.61 2.55 -24.81
CA LEU A 800 -27.81 1.48 -25.79
C LEU A 800 -28.50 0.26 -25.17
N ALA A 801 -28.15 -0.10 -23.94
CA ALA A 801 -28.80 -1.20 -23.22
C ALA A 801 -30.30 -0.92 -23.02
N GLY A 802 -30.65 0.29 -22.56
CA GLY A 802 -32.05 0.72 -22.42
C GLY A 802 -32.84 0.65 -23.72
N ARG A 803 -32.21 1.05 -24.83
CA ARG A 803 -32.82 1.02 -26.17
C ARG A 803 -33.08 -0.39 -26.70
N SER A 804 -32.17 -1.34 -26.41
CA SER A 804 -32.04 -2.55 -27.24
C SER A 804 -31.97 -3.88 -26.49
N LEU A 805 -31.67 -3.93 -25.19
CA LEU A 805 -31.57 -5.20 -24.46
C LEU A 805 -32.91 -5.98 -24.48
N LYS A 806 -34.01 -5.31 -24.15
CA LYS A 806 -35.35 -5.90 -24.23
C LYS A 806 -35.65 -6.43 -25.63
N LYS A 807 -35.33 -5.66 -26.67
CA LYS A 807 -35.54 -6.05 -28.07
C LYS A 807 -34.68 -7.25 -28.44
N ALA A 808 -33.42 -7.31 -28.03
CA ALA A 808 -32.53 -8.42 -28.30
C ALA A 808 -33.02 -9.72 -27.62
N CYS A 809 -33.62 -9.63 -26.42
CA CYS A 809 -34.20 -10.78 -25.73
C CYS A 809 -35.49 -11.29 -26.38
N LEU A 810 -36.39 -10.39 -26.78
CA LEU A 810 -37.72 -10.76 -27.31
C LEU A 810 -37.70 -11.01 -28.82
N GLN A 811 -36.78 -10.39 -29.55
CA GLN A 811 -36.60 -10.48 -31.00
C GLN A 811 -35.15 -10.84 -31.29
N GLY A 812 -34.76 -12.09 -31.02
CA GLY A 812 -33.37 -12.54 -31.09
C GLY A 812 -32.68 -12.40 -32.45
N ASN A 813 -33.45 -12.22 -33.52
CA ASN A 813 -32.98 -11.97 -34.89
C ASN A 813 -32.95 -10.46 -35.27
N ASN A 814 -33.25 -9.55 -34.36
CA ASN A 814 -33.18 -8.12 -34.61
C ASN A 814 -31.72 -7.66 -34.66
N ILE A 815 -31.19 -7.51 -35.88
CA ILE A 815 -29.77 -7.20 -36.10
C ILE A 815 -29.35 -5.87 -35.48
N GLY A 816 -30.22 -4.87 -35.47
CA GLY A 816 -29.95 -3.57 -34.84
C GLY A 816 -29.82 -3.69 -33.32
N ALA A 817 -30.72 -4.46 -32.69
CA ALA A 817 -30.65 -4.72 -31.25
C ALA A 817 -29.40 -5.55 -30.88
N ARG A 818 -29.02 -6.54 -31.71
CA ARG A 818 -27.79 -7.32 -31.52
C ARG A 818 -26.53 -6.47 -31.67
N LEU A 819 -26.50 -5.59 -32.67
CA LEU A 819 -25.40 -4.64 -32.88
C LEU A 819 -25.25 -3.70 -31.67
N ASP A 820 -26.35 -3.14 -31.18
CA ASP A 820 -26.34 -2.33 -29.97
C ASP A 820 -25.76 -3.10 -28.79
N MET A 821 -26.20 -4.34 -28.56
CA MET A 821 -25.68 -5.14 -27.45
C MET A 821 -24.19 -5.47 -27.58
N CYS A 822 -23.67 -5.72 -28.79
CA CYS A 822 -22.22 -5.82 -29.01
C CYS A 822 -21.50 -4.53 -28.56
N MET A 823 -22.06 -3.36 -28.87
CA MET A 823 -21.51 -2.08 -28.43
C MET A 823 -21.68 -1.85 -26.93
N VAL A 824 -22.75 -2.32 -26.29
CA VAL A 824 -22.91 -2.27 -24.82
C VAL A 824 -21.78 -3.04 -24.15
N ALA A 825 -21.46 -4.25 -24.62
CA ALA A 825 -20.35 -5.05 -24.09
C ALA A 825 -19.00 -4.35 -24.26
N TYR A 826 -18.75 -3.79 -25.45
CA TYR A 826 -17.55 -3.03 -25.73
C TYR A 826 -17.40 -1.79 -24.82
N PHE A 827 -18.46 -1.00 -24.66
CA PHE A 827 -18.43 0.16 -23.77
C PHE A 827 -18.29 -0.26 -22.30
N GLY A 828 -18.95 -1.34 -21.88
CA GLY A 828 -18.76 -1.93 -20.55
C GLY A 828 -17.31 -2.31 -20.29
N GLY A 829 -16.64 -2.95 -21.26
CA GLY A 829 -15.22 -3.29 -21.16
C GLY A 829 -14.30 -2.06 -21.06
N LEU A 830 -14.63 -0.95 -21.71
CA LEU A 830 -13.89 0.32 -21.54
C LEU A 830 -14.13 0.94 -20.15
N SER A 831 -15.35 0.87 -19.65
CA SER A 831 -15.75 1.48 -18.38
C SER A 831 -15.23 0.70 -17.16
N VAL A 832 -15.24 -0.64 -17.21
CA VAL A 832 -14.75 -1.50 -16.11
C VAL A 832 -13.25 -1.35 -15.86
N ALA A 833 -12.49 -0.74 -16.78
CA ALA A 833 -11.11 -0.34 -16.53
C ALA A 833 -10.97 0.66 -15.36
N LYS A 834 -12.04 1.39 -15.00
CA LYS A 834 -12.11 2.20 -13.78
C LYS A 834 -12.35 1.37 -12.52
N GLY A 835 -12.60 0.07 -12.63
CA GLY A 835 -12.96 -0.85 -11.54
C GLY A 835 -14.44 -1.25 -11.54
N SER A 836 -14.75 -2.39 -10.94
CA SER A 836 -16.10 -2.91 -10.68
C SER A 836 -16.54 -2.59 -9.24
N GLY A 837 -17.69 -3.09 -8.76
CA GLY A 837 -18.15 -2.80 -7.40
C GLY A 837 -18.75 -4.01 -6.67
N LEU A 838 -19.62 -3.71 -5.69
CA LEU A 838 -20.34 -4.71 -4.89
C LEU A 838 -21.07 -5.74 -5.76
N SER A 839 -21.58 -5.37 -6.94
CA SER A 839 -22.34 -6.31 -7.77
C SER A 839 -21.46 -7.48 -8.22
N HIS A 840 -20.23 -7.19 -8.68
CA HIS A 840 -19.25 -8.20 -9.05
C HIS A 840 -18.70 -8.96 -7.84
N ALA A 841 -18.52 -8.31 -6.70
CA ALA A 841 -18.09 -8.99 -5.47
C ALA A 841 -19.10 -10.05 -5.02
N ILE A 842 -20.40 -9.70 -4.97
CA ILE A 842 -21.46 -10.68 -4.69
C ILE A 842 -21.49 -11.74 -5.80
N GLY A 843 -21.40 -11.34 -7.06
CA GLY A 843 -21.44 -12.25 -8.20
C GLY A 843 -20.32 -13.28 -8.19
N HIS A 844 -19.09 -12.90 -7.86
CA HIS A 844 -17.95 -13.82 -7.72
C HIS A 844 -18.15 -14.82 -6.58
N ALA A 845 -18.56 -14.33 -5.40
CA ALA A 845 -18.83 -15.18 -4.25
C ALA A 845 -19.94 -16.19 -4.56
N LEU A 846 -21.04 -15.76 -5.18
CA LEU A 846 -22.14 -16.63 -5.59
C LEU A 846 -21.72 -17.66 -6.66
N SER A 847 -20.90 -17.25 -7.62
CA SER A 847 -20.35 -18.17 -8.63
C SER A 847 -19.49 -19.25 -7.97
N ALA A 848 -18.68 -18.88 -6.97
CA ALA A 848 -17.79 -19.80 -6.26
C ALA A 848 -18.56 -20.78 -5.35
N TRP A 849 -19.62 -20.31 -4.68
CA TRP A 849 -20.39 -21.09 -3.71
C TRP A 849 -21.45 -21.99 -4.35
N TYR A 850 -22.16 -21.48 -5.36
CA TYR A 850 -23.36 -22.12 -5.91
C TYR A 850 -23.24 -22.49 -7.39
N HIS A 851 -22.12 -22.17 -8.05
CA HIS A 851 -21.96 -22.36 -9.49
C HIS A 851 -23.05 -21.65 -10.32
N ILE A 852 -23.56 -20.52 -9.80
CA ILE A 852 -24.54 -19.69 -10.50
C ILE A 852 -23.84 -18.98 -11.66
N PRO A 853 -24.41 -18.98 -12.89
CA PRO A 853 -23.85 -18.23 -14.01
C PRO A 853 -23.64 -16.75 -13.66
N HIS A 854 -22.47 -16.21 -14.00
CA HIS A 854 -22.04 -14.88 -13.54
C HIS A 854 -23.08 -13.78 -13.77
N GLY A 855 -23.53 -13.54 -15.01
CA GLY A 855 -24.53 -12.50 -15.28
C GLY A 855 -25.91 -12.73 -14.61
N LEU A 856 -26.25 -13.98 -14.27
CA LEU A 856 -27.48 -14.28 -13.52
C LEU A 856 -27.35 -13.83 -12.06
N SER A 857 -26.16 -14.01 -11.47
CA SER A 857 -25.85 -13.50 -10.13
C SER A 857 -25.81 -11.96 -10.09
N LEU A 858 -25.36 -11.32 -11.17
CA LEU A 858 -25.28 -9.86 -11.26
C LEU A 858 -26.67 -9.19 -11.30
N ALA A 859 -27.71 -9.87 -11.79
CA ALA A 859 -29.07 -9.31 -11.82
C ALA A 859 -29.52 -8.82 -10.43
N VAL A 860 -29.49 -9.70 -9.42
CA VAL A 860 -29.87 -9.34 -8.04
C VAL A 860 -28.79 -8.45 -7.40
N SER A 861 -27.52 -8.76 -7.64
CA SER A 861 -26.39 -8.08 -7.00
C SER A 861 -26.26 -6.61 -7.43
N LEU A 862 -26.64 -6.25 -8.65
CA LEU A 862 -26.62 -4.87 -9.14
C LEU A 862 -27.68 -4.01 -8.45
N LEU A 863 -28.83 -4.58 -8.09
CA LEU A 863 -29.83 -3.88 -7.28
C LEU A 863 -29.28 -3.60 -5.87
N CYS A 864 -28.55 -4.54 -5.28
CA CYS A 864 -27.85 -4.31 -4.02
C CYS A 864 -26.81 -3.18 -4.15
N TYR A 865 -26.03 -3.17 -5.24
CA TYR A 865 -25.06 -2.11 -5.54
C TYR A 865 -25.72 -0.73 -5.62
N VAL A 866 -26.82 -0.59 -6.37
CA VAL A 866 -27.55 0.68 -6.48
C VAL A 866 -28.09 1.09 -5.11
N ARG A 867 -28.73 0.17 -4.37
CA ARG A 867 -29.34 0.47 -3.08
C ARG A 867 -28.32 0.96 -2.04
N ILE A 868 -27.17 0.30 -1.93
CA ILE A 868 -26.15 0.65 -0.92
C ILE A 868 -25.43 1.96 -1.26
N ASN A 869 -25.24 2.26 -2.55
CA ASN A 869 -24.48 3.42 -3.00
C ASN A 869 -25.35 4.66 -3.26
N ARG A 870 -26.69 4.55 -3.21
CA ARG A 870 -27.64 5.61 -3.65
C ARG A 870 -27.37 7.00 -3.07
N GLN A 871 -26.97 7.09 -1.80
CA GLN A 871 -26.74 8.38 -1.15
C GLN A 871 -25.43 9.03 -1.60
N LYS A 872 -24.41 8.23 -1.92
CA LYS A 872 -23.09 8.72 -2.29
C LYS A 872 -22.96 8.98 -3.80
N CYS A 873 -23.80 8.32 -4.60
CA CYS A 873 -23.80 8.37 -6.05
C CYS A 873 -25.11 8.96 -6.61
N GLU A 874 -25.73 9.90 -5.91
CA GLU A 874 -27.04 10.45 -6.28
C GLU A 874 -27.04 11.04 -7.69
N ALA A 875 -26.05 11.90 -7.98
CA ALA A 875 -25.90 12.52 -9.30
C ALA A 875 -25.59 11.49 -10.39
N GLU A 876 -24.61 10.61 -10.15
CA GLU A 876 -24.22 9.58 -11.11
C GLU A 876 -25.37 8.60 -11.41
N PHE A 877 -26.16 8.21 -10.41
CA PHE A 877 -27.28 7.30 -10.59
C PHE A 877 -28.50 7.96 -11.25
N HIS A 878 -28.74 9.24 -10.99
CA HIS A 878 -29.75 10.00 -11.71
C HIS A 878 -29.44 10.05 -13.22
N GLU A 879 -28.20 10.35 -13.59
CA GLU A 879 -27.78 10.34 -15.00
C GLU A 879 -27.92 8.96 -15.65
N LEU A 880 -27.51 7.90 -14.96
CA LEU A 880 -27.66 6.52 -15.44
C LEU A 880 -29.13 6.13 -15.62
N ALA A 881 -30.03 6.53 -14.72
CA ALA A 881 -31.47 6.27 -14.82
C ALA A 881 -32.07 6.98 -16.05
N GLN A 882 -31.70 8.25 -16.25
CA GLN A 882 -32.09 9.04 -17.42
C GLN A 882 -31.59 8.41 -18.72
N MET A 883 -30.39 7.84 -18.74
CA MET A 883 -29.88 7.11 -19.91
C MET A 883 -30.61 5.78 -20.14
N LEU A 884 -30.96 5.06 -19.07
CA LEU A 884 -31.50 3.70 -19.16
C LEU A 884 -32.97 3.67 -19.62
N ASP A 885 -33.84 4.44 -18.96
CA ASP A 885 -35.28 4.45 -19.27
C ASP A 885 -35.94 5.84 -19.17
N GLY A 886 -35.16 6.90 -18.90
CA GLY A 886 -35.64 8.28 -18.79
C GLY A 886 -36.26 8.62 -17.43
N THR A 887 -36.10 7.76 -16.43
CA THR A 887 -36.56 8.02 -15.06
C THR A 887 -35.48 8.62 -14.18
N ASP A 888 -35.85 9.01 -12.96
CA ASP A 888 -34.92 9.58 -11.97
C ASP A 888 -34.37 8.55 -10.97
N ASP A 889 -34.86 7.30 -11.00
CA ASP A 889 -34.49 6.24 -10.05
C ASP A 889 -33.94 5.02 -10.81
N LEU A 890 -32.62 4.84 -10.72
CA LEU A 890 -31.91 3.76 -11.39
C LEU A 890 -32.37 2.37 -10.93
N GLU A 891 -32.74 2.19 -9.66
CA GLU A 891 -33.21 0.89 -9.19
C GLU A 891 -34.59 0.57 -9.78
N MET A 892 -35.48 1.57 -9.86
CA MET A 892 -36.77 1.42 -10.52
C MET A 892 -36.60 1.07 -12.00
N ALA A 893 -35.70 1.77 -12.71
CA ALA A 893 -35.38 1.51 -14.11
C ALA A 893 -34.89 0.07 -14.33
N LEU A 894 -33.96 -0.41 -13.49
CA LEU A 894 -33.45 -1.78 -13.53
C LEU A 894 -34.54 -2.81 -13.26
N ARG A 895 -35.41 -2.59 -12.26
CA ARG A 895 -36.52 -3.51 -11.94
C ARG A 895 -37.50 -3.66 -13.10
N ARG A 896 -37.81 -2.56 -13.81
CA ARG A 896 -38.67 -2.59 -15.01
C ARG A 896 -38.03 -3.39 -16.13
N LEU A 897 -36.75 -3.11 -16.41
CA LEU A 897 -35.98 -3.85 -17.41
C LEU A 897 -35.93 -5.35 -17.09
N TYR A 898 -35.67 -5.71 -15.84
CA TYR A 898 -35.59 -7.11 -15.40
C TYR A 898 -36.94 -7.83 -15.50
N ALA A 899 -38.04 -7.16 -15.16
CA ALA A 899 -39.37 -7.70 -15.36
C ALA A 899 -39.66 -7.98 -16.86
N ASP A 900 -39.26 -7.06 -17.73
CA ASP A 900 -39.45 -7.16 -19.18
C ASP A 900 -38.65 -8.31 -19.84
N ILE A 901 -37.49 -8.67 -19.27
CA ILE A 901 -36.60 -9.71 -19.82
C ILE A 901 -36.55 -10.99 -18.96
N GLY A 902 -37.42 -11.10 -17.95
CA GLY A 902 -37.58 -12.30 -17.12
C GLY A 902 -36.39 -12.60 -16.19
N MET A 903 -35.76 -11.58 -15.61
CA MET A 903 -34.60 -11.72 -14.72
C MET A 903 -34.99 -11.67 -13.24
N PRO A 904 -34.28 -12.43 -12.38
CA PRO A 904 -34.62 -12.56 -10.97
C PRO A 904 -34.38 -11.24 -10.22
N LEU A 905 -35.22 -10.98 -9.21
CA LEU A 905 -35.11 -9.82 -8.33
C LEU A 905 -34.62 -10.18 -6.93
N ARG A 906 -34.56 -11.49 -6.60
CA ARG A 906 -34.24 -11.98 -5.26
C ARG A 906 -33.23 -13.11 -5.27
N PHE A 907 -32.45 -13.23 -4.20
CA PHE A 907 -31.43 -14.27 -4.04
C PHE A 907 -32.01 -15.69 -4.04
N ARG A 908 -33.19 -15.90 -3.44
CA ARG A 908 -33.87 -17.21 -3.46
C ARG A 908 -34.24 -17.67 -4.87
N ASP A 909 -34.48 -16.74 -5.80
CA ASP A 909 -34.89 -17.05 -7.18
C ASP A 909 -33.71 -17.58 -8.01
N VAL A 910 -32.48 -17.44 -7.51
CA VAL A 910 -31.25 -17.99 -8.12
C VAL A 910 -30.65 -19.15 -7.32
N GLY A 911 -31.37 -19.66 -6.31
CA GLY A 911 -30.99 -20.86 -5.56
C GLY A 911 -30.11 -20.62 -4.32
N VAL A 912 -29.92 -19.36 -3.91
CA VAL A 912 -29.20 -19.03 -2.67
C VAL A 912 -30.06 -19.37 -1.46
N LYS A 913 -29.47 -20.01 -0.45
CA LYS A 913 -30.15 -20.36 0.79
C LYS A 913 -30.03 -19.23 1.81
N LYS A 914 -31.06 -19.04 2.63
CA LYS A 914 -31.10 -17.93 3.59
C LYS A 914 -30.01 -18.05 4.66
N GLU A 915 -29.78 -19.27 5.13
CA GLU A 915 -28.76 -19.59 6.14
C GLU A 915 -27.33 -19.28 5.69
N ASP A 916 -27.08 -19.23 4.38
CA ASP A 916 -25.76 -19.00 3.82
C ASP A 916 -25.43 -17.51 3.65
N ILE A 917 -26.39 -16.58 3.82
CA ILE A 917 -26.16 -15.14 3.63
C ILE A 917 -25.05 -14.63 4.56
N ASP A 918 -25.09 -14.97 5.84
CA ASP A 918 -24.12 -14.50 6.84
C ASP A 918 -22.68 -14.92 6.51
N PRO A 919 -22.38 -16.22 6.28
CA PRO A 919 -21.03 -16.63 5.93
C PRO A 919 -20.62 -16.18 4.51
N LEU A 920 -21.56 -16.07 3.56
CA LEU A 920 -21.28 -15.55 2.22
C LEU A 920 -20.82 -14.08 2.27
N VAL A 921 -21.40 -13.26 3.16
CA VAL A 921 -20.98 -11.86 3.36
C VAL A 921 -19.52 -11.76 3.81
N GLU A 922 -19.01 -12.73 4.58
CA GLU A 922 -17.61 -12.71 4.98
C GLU A 922 -16.66 -12.88 3.78
N ASP A 923 -17.03 -13.71 2.82
CA ASP A 923 -16.26 -13.90 1.60
C ASP A 923 -16.45 -12.73 0.63
N ILE A 924 -17.67 -12.21 0.49
CA ILE A 924 -17.95 -11.00 -0.28
C ILE A 924 -17.04 -9.87 0.18
N LEU A 925 -16.89 -9.61 1.48
CA LEU A 925 -16.06 -8.52 2.01
C LEU A 925 -14.56 -8.68 1.69
N LYS A 926 -14.09 -9.89 1.36
CA LYS A 926 -12.70 -10.16 0.98
C LYS A 926 -12.46 -10.03 -0.53
N GLU A 927 -13.51 -9.88 -1.33
CA GLU A 927 -13.40 -9.77 -2.79
C GLU A 927 -12.71 -8.45 -3.20
N PRO A 928 -11.65 -8.50 -4.02
CA PRO A 928 -10.94 -7.30 -4.49
C PRO A 928 -11.83 -6.32 -5.26
N ALA A 929 -12.91 -6.79 -5.89
CA ALA A 929 -13.89 -5.96 -6.58
C ALA A 929 -14.51 -4.87 -5.66
N ASN A 930 -14.51 -5.10 -4.34
CA ASN A 930 -14.99 -4.09 -3.38
C ASN A 930 -14.08 -2.88 -3.26
N TYR A 931 -12.80 -2.99 -3.64
CA TYR A 931 -11.86 -1.88 -3.50
C TYR A 931 -12.35 -0.68 -4.30
N SER A 932 -12.90 -0.89 -5.50
CA SER A 932 -13.45 0.20 -6.33
C SER A 932 -14.88 0.64 -5.96
N ASN A 933 -15.57 -0.04 -5.03
CA ASN A 933 -16.96 0.28 -4.68
C ASN A 933 -17.06 1.68 -4.01
N PRO A 934 -18.00 2.55 -4.40
CA PRO A 934 -18.07 3.92 -3.88
C PRO A 934 -18.20 4.02 -2.36
N VAL A 935 -18.98 3.12 -1.73
CA VAL A 935 -19.16 3.06 -0.27
C VAL A 935 -18.37 1.87 0.30
N ARG A 936 -17.65 2.06 1.41
CA ARG A 936 -17.04 0.92 2.12
C ARG A 936 -18.14 0.02 2.68
N LEU A 937 -18.01 -1.27 2.42
CA LEU A 937 -18.96 -2.27 2.86
C LEU A 937 -18.68 -2.67 4.31
N GLU A 938 -19.75 -2.74 5.11
CA GLU A 938 -19.71 -3.24 6.47
C GLU A 938 -20.58 -4.50 6.58
N LYS A 939 -20.13 -5.49 7.39
CA LYS A 939 -20.79 -6.80 7.52
C LYS A 939 -22.27 -6.69 7.86
N LYS A 940 -22.63 -5.96 8.93
CA LYS A 940 -24.03 -5.85 9.40
C LYS A 940 -24.95 -5.17 8.39
N PRO A 941 -24.60 -3.99 7.83
CA PRO A 941 -25.40 -3.38 6.76
C PRO A 941 -25.56 -4.27 5.53
N LEU A 942 -24.50 -4.98 5.13
CA LEU A 942 -24.55 -5.85 3.96
C LEU A 942 -25.42 -7.08 4.18
N ILE A 943 -25.34 -7.74 5.34
CA ILE A 943 -26.27 -8.82 5.73
C ILE A 943 -27.71 -8.33 5.67
N LYS A 944 -27.99 -7.15 6.26
CA LYS A 944 -29.33 -6.57 6.26
C LYS A 944 -29.81 -6.35 4.83
N LEU A 945 -29.00 -5.72 4.00
CA LEU A 945 -29.30 -5.48 2.60
C LEU A 945 -29.57 -6.77 1.84
N MET A 946 -28.73 -7.80 2.00
CA MET A 946 -28.94 -9.07 1.30
C MET A 946 -30.22 -9.79 1.76
N ASN A 947 -30.57 -9.68 3.04
CA ASN A 947 -31.85 -10.18 3.56
C ASN A 947 -33.07 -9.40 3.01
N GLU A 948 -32.94 -8.10 2.73
CA GLU A 948 -33.99 -7.31 2.07
C GLU A 948 -34.23 -7.77 0.62
N PHE A 949 -33.22 -8.34 -0.03
CA PHE A 949 -33.26 -8.90 -1.38
C PHE A 949 -33.45 -10.44 -1.40
N TYR A 950 -33.79 -11.08 -0.27
CA TYR A 950 -34.17 -12.50 -0.21
C TYR A 950 -35.69 -12.68 -0.40
#